data_AF-A0A093UUU9-F1
#
_entry.id   AF-A0A093UUU9-F1
#
_cell.length_a   1.000
_cell.length_b   1.000
_cell.length_c   1.000
_cell.angle_alpha   90.00
_cell.angle_beta   90.00
_cell.angle_gamma   90.00
#
_symmetry.space_group_name_H-M   'P 1'
#
loop_
_entity.id
_entity.type
_entity.pdbx_description
1 polymer ?
#
loop_
_entity_poly.entity_id
_entity_poly.type
_entity_poly.pdbx_seq_one_letter_code
_entity_poly.pdbx_strand_id
1 'polypeptide(L)'
;MKLVTDFDCVSGCNICIYLSTSLIILIFWARSSSNIPEKHMLPRDHKHMDDQLHYNEALVFPGRTSHTRVLPKVHSFLYAFLIIAVPIRNCKSNWFAAIDNKTKLWWRRGWLQVDSPDHLHRGDDKRGLSHKLDQYLESKQYIPAKYPTVWLVTFLGYKSDQASFWYLYTAEGRLDLMIIEANNNFSERKVWVVPTADDHDTSGETTKKQRRKFRQTWSKEFHVSPFNSMRGFYSISTLDSFPPDKSLDEVDTIDITITLLTSQRRPKLVARVWSTSKPLVPSKISPLYGFSFFALWCLTGPLIQPRTLFQAFLLSQKHKLTIRDRPEPDGKVFPRHSTPAERCIREIFIDYLREIMNASADNFHIHLCDLSDSSIKINFSTPAADEKSPYYSMYVLTPKFYAVALTCPSINMFLHEAFLHKTQERRTAGTDATNPEAFIQLLKHATDSHYRTSGITDTQAWTFMISKSADMGYLFIFPVNAQYSLLRLTSTAQADCDSRTIAQSMVLTTVTQMVQWVILIGSQAYFKIFNLVGGCEEPMKRYLRRGYVVYGSLSSNTYETKSQARIAIVGGGVSGIACAWGLRHTDHEVHLYEADTQIGGHAHSFTFEKNGNKVTVDTGFIVMQEDMYPTLTTFLKELNVATIATDMSTSVSEEDGPVAWGSTSIWNFIGSWSRLCSPWFWRLMFDILRYNFFATDIFAEKSNKSRLDEPDKNEKLESIGEYLDRHGYSEQFKRYYLIADVAAIWCMSTADVFEDYPAEALIHFMSTHRLLNTVTESLKWGTVKNGSKSYVDAFLQTMPEKHHCHLETKIRRVQREPDNSVSIVFMDGSVENFDHLVFAVHANQALNLLGEQATALEKEILGAFRTSKNDIVLHLDPTVLPASKSAHAAWNCVIPSTQDNQSRENYSRRQICVHNDMNRLQSIPWPGQPNSPGRVLVTLNPLRRPDSIQCQRTYYLPIISSASVKAARKLHLLNEADNISFAGAWMGYAFHEDGFSAGLAVAKKILTGTYENPTRFRYGEDLKESTQPLSLKIRLLRLAIGTVQFGIASMEWLHRGRISKKLD
;
A
#
# COMPACT_ATOMS: atom_id res chain seq x y z
N MET A 1 0.63 28.24 33.40
CA MET A 1 -0.61 27.72 32.77
C MET A 1 -1.16 28.60 31.61
N LYS A 2 -0.42 29.61 31.09
CA LYS A 2 -0.83 30.41 29.90
C LYS A 2 0.17 30.38 28.72
N LEU A 3 1.22 29.55 28.81
CA LEU A 3 2.29 29.43 27.80
C LEU A 3 2.32 28.05 27.11
N VAL A 4 1.38 27.16 27.45
CA VAL A 4 1.30 25.78 26.92
C VAL A 4 0.33 25.69 25.72
N THR A 5 -0.55 26.68 25.54
CA THR A 5 -1.55 26.72 24.45
C THR A 5 -0.99 27.17 23.10
N ASP A 6 0.14 27.90 23.07
CA ASP A 6 0.63 28.49 21.82
C ASP A 6 1.61 27.61 21.04
N PHE A 7 2.20 26.57 21.67
CA PHE A 7 3.20 25.70 21.04
C PHE A 7 2.65 24.37 20.51
N ASP A 8 1.52 23.86 21.03
CA ASP A 8 0.80 22.71 20.46
C ASP A 8 0.18 23.03 19.08
N CYS A 9 -0.01 24.32 18.79
CA CYS A 9 -0.49 24.79 17.50
C CYS A 9 0.57 24.62 16.38
N VAL A 10 1.86 24.66 16.71
CA VAL A 10 2.97 24.66 15.73
C VAL A 10 3.37 23.23 15.31
N SER A 11 3.35 22.26 16.24
CA SER A 11 3.57 20.83 15.98
C SER A 11 2.38 20.18 15.26
N GLY A 12 1.15 20.54 15.65
CA GLY A 12 -0.08 20.21 14.93
C GLY A 12 -0.09 20.78 13.51
N CYS A 13 0.38 22.03 13.33
CA CYS A 13 0.53 22.63 12.00
C CYS A 13 1.44 21.82 11.07
N ASN A 14 2.55 21.26 11.55
CA ASN A 14 3.47 20.51 10.69
C ASN A 14 2.92 19.14 10.26
N ILE A 15 2.18 18.46 11.14
CA ILE A 15 1.45 17.21 10.78
C ILE A 15 0.28 17.52 9.85
N CYS A 16 -0.46 18.60 10.12
CA CYS A 16 -1.48 19.13 9.21
C CYS A 16 -0.87 19.47 7.86
N ILE A 17 0.33 20.07 7.80
CA ILE A 17 1.03 20.37 6.54
C ILE A 17 1.41 19.07 5.81
N TYR A 18 1.89 18.03 6.49
CA TYR A 18 2.25 16.76 5.84
C TYR A 18 1.06 15.91 5.35
N LEU A 19 -0.01 15.84 6.14
CA LEU A 19 -1.23 15.12 5.75
C LEU A 19 -2.07 15.92 4.75
N SER A 20 -2.14 17.25 4.89
CA SER A 20 -2.74 18.12 3.87
C SER A 20 -1.94 18.08 2.60
N THR A 21 -0.61 18.13 2.61
CA THR A 21 0.19 17.99 1.38
C THR A 21 -0.02 16.64 0.71
N SER A 22 -0.13 15.54 1.47
CA SER A 22 -0.40 14.20 0.91
C SER A 22 -1.82 14.05 0.35
N LEU A 23 -2.83 14.62 1.04
CA LEU A 23 -4.22 14.66 0.58
C LEU A 23 -4.41 15.63 -0.59
N ILE A 24 -3.70 16.76 -0.59
CA ILE A 24 -3.60 17.72 -1.69
C ILE A 24 -2.98 17.01 -2.89
N ILE A 25 -1.87 16.27 -2.74
CA ILE A 25 -1.28 15.47 -3.81
C ILE A 25 -2.29 14.45 -4.38
N LEU A 26 -3.07 13.77 -3.54
CA LEU A 26 -4.13 12.83 -3.93
C LEU A 26 -5.31 13.53 -4.63
N ILE A 27 -5.76 14.69 -4.13
CA ILE A 27 -6.83 15.51 -4.71
C ILE A 27 -6.37 16.11 -6.03
N PHE A 28 -5.12 16.56 -6.15
CA PHE A 28 -4.53 17.06 -7.39
C PHE A 28 -4.30 15.92 -8.39
N TRP A 29 -3.93 14.73 -7.94
CA TRP A 29 -3.84 13.53 -8.77
C TRP A 29 -5.22 13.14 -9.32
N ALA A 30 -6.25 13.09 -8.45
CA ALA A 30 -7.64 12.85 -8.84
C ALA A 30 -8.21 13.97 -9.72
N ARG A 31 -7.91 15.24 -9.45
CA ARG A 31 -8.33 16.40 -10.27
C ARG A 31 -7.64 16.46 -11.62
N SER A 32 -6.36 16.06 -11.71
CA SER A 32 -5.65 15.88 -12.99
C SER A 32 -6.23 14.73 -13.82
N SER A 33 -7.00 13.82 -13.20
CA SER A 33 -7.64 12.68 -13.86
C SER A 33 -9.05 12.97 -14.38
N SER A 34 -9.69 14.06 -13.93
CA SER A 34 -11.06 14.44 -14.30
C SER A 34 -11.11 15.51 -15.40
N ASN A 35 -12.01 15.31 -16.38
CA ASN A 35 -12.41 16.30 -17.39
C ASN A 35 -13.24 17.45 -16.77
N ILE A 36 -12.64 18.31 -15.94
CA ILE A 36 -13.37 19.44 -15.33
C ILE A 36 -13.47 20.61 -16.35
N PRO A 37 -14.65 21.27 -16.50
CA PRO A 37 -14.84 22.43 -17.38
C PRO A 37 -14.08 23.68 -16.90
N GLU A 38 -13.63 24.51 -17.85
CA GLU A 38 -12.86 25.76 -17.67
C GLU A 38 -13.45 26.79 -16.69
N LYS A 39 -14.76 26.74 -16.42
CA LYS A 39 -15.51 27.81 -15.73
C LYS A 39 -15.13 28.06 -14.26
N HIS A 40 -14.31 27.21 -13.65
CA HIS A 40 -13.93 27.30 -12.24
C HIS A 40 -12.43 27.50 -11.98
N MET A 41 -11.59 27.63 -13.01
CA MET A 41 -10.13 27.72 -12.83
C MET A 41 -9.57 29.14 -12.68
N LEU A 42 -10.36 30.19 -12.95
CA LEU A 42 -9.94 31.58 -12.83
C LEU A 42 -11.06 32.40 -12.16
N PRO A 43 -10.78 33.18 -11.09
CA PRO A 43 -11.73 34.17 -10.58
C PRO A 43 -12.14 35.13 -11.69
N ARG A 44 -13.44 35.45 -11.78
CA ARG A 44 -13.97 36.48 -12.68
C ARG A 44 -13.49 37.84 -12.16
N ASP A 45 -12.38 38.34 -12.69
CA ASP A 45 -12.06 39.77 -12.79
C ASP A 45 -10.66 39.94 -13.41
N HIS A 46 -10.58 39.87 -14.73
CA HIS A 46 -9.49 40.50 -15.48
C HIS A 46 -10.11 41.55 -16.40
N LYS A 47 -9.98 42.83 -16.04
CA LYS A 47 -10.30 43.95 -16.93
C LYS A 47 -9.41 43.86 -18.16
N HIS A 48 -10.00 44.03 -19.35
CA HIS A 48 -9.30 44.20 -20.61
C HIS A 48 -8.22 45.27 -20.46
N MET A 49 -7.00 44.97 -20.89
CA MET A 49 -5.89 45.93 -20.93
C MET A 49 -5.44 46.07 -22.38
N ASP A 50 -5.83 47.18 -23.00
CA ASP A 50 -5.29 47.69 -24.26
C ASP A 50 -3.83 48.09 -24.04
N ASP A 51 -2.88 47.19 -24.30
CA ASP A 51 -1.46 47.52 -24.36
C ASP A 51 -0.77 46.70 -25.46
N GLN A 52 0.16 47.35 -26.17
CA GLN A 52 1.05 46.72 -27.15
C GLN A 52 1.90 45.63 -26.50
N LEU A 53 2.25 44.58 -27.26
CA LEU A 53 3.09 43.49 -26.76
C LEU A 53 4.48 44.02 -26.39
N HIS A 54 4.80 44.09 -25.09
CA HIS A 54 6.16 44.38 -24.68
C HIS A 54 7.01 43.11 -24.81
N TYR A 55 7.85 43.03 -25.84
CA TYR A 55 8.78 41.91 -26.16
C TYR A 55 9.91 41.70 -25.13
N ASN A 56 9.70 42.05 -23.87
CA ASN A 56 10.71 42.04 -22.83
C ASN A 56 10.30 41.27 -21.58
N GLU A 57 9.18 40.54 -21.58
CA GLU A 57 8.72 39.77 -20.42
C GLU A 57 8.20 38.38 -20.81
N ALA A 58 8.29 37.44 -19.88
CA ALA A 58 7.80 36.07 -20.07
C ALA A 58 6.26 36.00 -19.95
N LEU A 59 5.64 35.15 -20.76
CA LEU A 59 4.21 34.89 -20.79
C LEU A 59 3.90 33.49 -20.27
N VAL A 60 2.80 33.35 -19.52
CA VAL A 60 2.38 32.07 -18.94
C VAL A 60 1.01 31.70 -19.46
N PHE A 61 0.88 30.52 -20.05
CA PHE A 61 -0.40 30.01 -20.56
C PHE A 61 -0.80 28.74 -19.82
N PRO A 62 -1.98 28.72 -19.18
CA PRO A 62 -2.67 27.48 -18.87
C PRO A 62 -2.85 26.65 -20.15
N GLY A 63 -2.41 25.39 -20.14
CA GLY A 63 -2.42 24.54 -21.32
C GLY A 63 -2.88 23.10 -21.04
N ARG A 64 -3.24 22.41 -22.12
CA ARG A 64 -3.60 20.98 -22.12
C ARG A 64 -2.82 20.22 -23.18
N THR A 65 -2.37 19.03 -22.79
CA THR A 65 -1.67 18.12 -23.69
C THR A 65 -2.50 16.86 -23.83
N SER A 66 -2.68 16.40 -25.06
CA SER A 66 -3.26 15.10 -25.36
C SER A 66 -2.26 14.23 -26.10
N HIS A 67 -2.19 12.96 -25.73
CA HIS A 67 -1.46 11.93 -26.46
C HIS A 67 -2.45 10.90 -26.97
N THR A 68 -2.76 10.94 -28.26
CA THR A 68 -3.70 10.04 -28.90
C THR A 68 -2.96 9.07 -29.80
N ARG A 69 -2.88 7.81 -29.38
CA ARG A 69 -2.39 6.71 -30.18
C ARG A 69 -3.54 6.10 -30.97
N VAL A 70 -3.34 5.94 -32.28
CA VAL A 70 -4.28 5.28 -33.19
C VAL A 70 -3.80 3.88 -33.61
N LEU A 71 -2.48 3.62 -33.61
CA LEU A 71 -1.91 2.33 -33.98
C LEU A 71 -0.80 1.88 -33.00
N PRO A 72 -0.64 0.57 -32.75
CA PRO A 72 -1.48 -0.54 -33.22
C PRO A 72 -2.79 -0.72 -32.41
N LYS A 73 -2.89 -0.09 -31.24
CA LYS A 73 -4.08 -0.08 -30.39
C LYS A 73 -4.45 1.36 -30.06
N VAL A 74 -5.74 1.64 -30.09
CA VAL A 74 -6.27 2.97 -29.75
C VAL A 74 -6.13 3.20 -28.25
N HIS A 75 -5.50 4.30 -27.90
CA HIS A 75 -5.35 4.73 -26.51
C HIS A 75 -5.11 6.24 -26.49
N SER A 76 -5.84 6.97 -25.67
CA SER A 76 -5.67 8.41 -25.54
C SER A 76 -5.70 8.81 -24.07
N PHE A 77 -4.88 9.80 -23.72
CA PHE A 77 -4.92 10.45 -22.42
C PHE A 77 -4.61 11.93 -22.57
N LEU A 78 -5.21 12.71 -21.67
CA LEU A 78 -5.09 14.16 -21.61
C LEU A 78 -4.64 14.59 -20.22
N TYR A 79 -3.88 15.67 -20.10
CA TYR A 79 -3.53 16.30 -18.82
C TYR A 79 -3.29 17.81 -19.00
N ALA A 80 -3.42 18.55 -17.89
CA ALA A 80 -3.14 19.99 -17.85
C ALA A 80 -1.69 20.26 -17.43
N PHE A 81 -1.13 21.36 -17.91
CA PHE A 81 0.22 21.81 -17.59
C PHE A 81 0.35 23.32 -17.89
N LEU A 82 1.47 23.95 -17.48
CA LEU A 82 1.78 25.34 -17.78
C LEU A 82 2.75 25.44 -18.97
N ILE A 83 2.38 26.23 -19.96
CA ILE A 83 3.25 26.65 -21.06
C ILE A 83 3.87 27.99 -20.67
N ILE A 84 5.19 28.13 -20.83
CA ILE A 84 5.86 29.41 -20.68
C ILE A 84 6.45 29.81 -22.03
N ALA A 85 6.20 31.04 -22.46
CA ALA A 85 6.87 31.64 -23.61
C ALA A 85 7.81 32.76 -23.13
N VAL A 86 9.08 32.67 -23.49
CA VAL A 86 10.14 33.53 -22.98
C VAL A 86 10.90 34.20 -24.14
N PRO A 87 11.03 35.54 -24.17
CA PRO A 87 11.80 36.23 -25.21
C PRO A 87 13.31 36.16 -24.92
N ILE A 88 14.11 35.53 -25.77
CA ILE A 88 15.50 35.18 -25.41
C ILE A 88 16.48 36.37 -25.47
N ARG A 89 16.26 37.32 -26.38
CA ARG A 89 17.20 38.43 -26.61
C ARG A 89 17.00 39.63 -25.66
N ASN A 90 15.78 39.86 -25.16
CA ASN A 90 15.41 41.09 -24.45
C ASN A 90 14.59 40.87 -23.14
N CYS A 91 14.58 39.67 -22.55
CA CYS A 91 13.77 39.42 -21.34
C CYS A 91 14.34 40.07 -20.08
N LYS A 92 13.46 40.78 -19.36
CA LYS A 92 13.68 41.26 -18.00
C LYS A 92 13.29 40.16 -17.01
N SER A 93 14.21 39.84 -16.10
CA SER A 93 13.90 38.95 -14.97
C SER A 93 12.96 39.65 -13.99
N ASN A 94 11.95 38.93 -13.51
CA ASN A 94 11.02 39.40 -12.49
C ASN A 94 10.85 38.36 -11.36
N TRP A 95 9.96 38.64 -10.41
CA TRP A 95 9.72 37.76 -9.26
C TRP A 95 9.15 36.38 -9.65
N PHE A 96 8.58 36.26 -10.85
CA PHE A 96 7.91 35.06 -11.34
C PHE A 96 8.79 34.23 -12.27
N ALA A 97 9.44 34.84 -13.25
CA ALA A 97 10.31 34.16 -14.22
C ALA A 97 11.64 34.90 -14.40
N ALA A 98 12.73 34.13 -14.48
CA ALA A 98 14.07 34.65 -14.72
C ALA A 98 14.83 33.76 -15.73
N ILE A 99 15.67 34.39 -16.55
CA ILE A 99 16.56 33.72 -17.50
C ILE A 99 18.00 33.87 -17.00
N ASP A 100 18.74 32.77 -16.96
CA ASP A 100 20.17 32.73 -16.61
C ASP A 100 20.52 33.48 -15.29
N ASN A 101 19.59 33.53 -14.34
CA ASN A 101 19.73 34.34 -13.14
C ASN A 101 20.57 33.62 -12.08
N LYS A 102 21.85 33.99 -12.00
CA LYS A 102 22.85 33.41 -11.08
C LYS A 102 22.82 34.01 -9.66
N THR A 103 21.81 34.82 -9.31
CA THR A 103 21.68 35.45 -7.98
C THR A 103 21.62 34.41 -6.85
N LYS A 104 22.34 34.65 -5.74
CA LYS A 104 22.32 33.77 -4.55
C LYS A 104 21.10 33.97 -3.64
N LEU A 105 20.39 35.09 -3.74
CA LEU A 105 19.21 35.40 -2.92
C LEU A 105 17.95 34.75 -3.48
N TRP A 106 17.31 33.88 -2.69
CA TRP A 106 16.20 33.02 -3.13
C TRP A 106 14.94 33.78 -3.60
N TRP A 107 14.64 34.94 -3.03
CA TRP A 107 13.47 35.76 -3.43
C TRP A 107 13.70 36.58 -4.71
N ARG A 108 14.95 36.68 -5.18
CA ARG A 108 15.32 37.34 -6.45
C ARG A 108 15.56 36.36 -7.59
N ARG A 109 15.42 35.04 -7.34
CA ARG A 109 15.68 33.99 -8.34
C ARG A 109 14.58 33.81 -9.38
N GLY A 110 13.39 34.37 -9.14
CA GLY A 110 12.19 34.01 -9.90
C GLY A 110 11.71 32.61 -9.50
N TRP A 111 10.40 32.37 -9.52
CA TRP A 111 9.86 31.03 -9.28
C TRP A 111 10.22 30.05 -10.41
N LEU A 112 10.14 30.53 -11.65
CA LEU A 112 10.54 29.81 -12.85
C LEU A 112 11.95 30.24 -13.26
N GLN A 113 12.85 29.27 -13.37
CA GLN A 113 14.19 29.48 -13.92
C GLN A 113 14.27 28.82 -15.29
N VAL A 114 14.67 29.60 -16.30
CA VAL A 114 15.04 29.10 -17.62
C VAL A 114 16.54 29.32 -17.76
N ASP A 115 17.30 28.25 -17.60
CA ASP A 115 18.76 28.31 -17.50
C ASP A 115 19.43 27.70 -18.74
N SER A 116 20.56 28.28 -19.15
CA SER A 116 21.35 27.81 -20.29
C SER A 116 21.77 26.33 -20.28
N PRO A 117 22.02 25.64 -19.14
CA PRO A 117 22.35 24.21 -19.13
C PRO A 117 21.23 23.31 -19.65
N ASP A 118 19.98 23.75 -19.51
CA ASP A 118 18.81 22.93 -19.79
C ASP A 118 18.39 22.95 -21.26
N HIS A 119 19.09 23.71 -22.12
CA HIS A 119 18.74 23.89 -23.53
C HIS A 119 19.91 23.76 -24.51
N LEU A 120 19.60 23.40 -25.76
CA LEU A 120 20.54 23.27 -26.90
C LEU A 120 21.70 22.31 -26.61
N HIS A 121 22.94 22.67 -26.98
CA HIS A 121 24.12 21.84 -26.75
C HIS A 121 24.52 21.84 -25.26
N ARG A 122 25.09 20.74 -24.76
CA ARG A 122 25.57 20.64 -23.37
C ARG A 122 26.97 21.27 -23.26
N GLY A 123 27.22 22.14 -22.26
CA GLY A 123 28.48 22.89 -22.10
C GLY A 123 28.36 24.39 -22.40
N ASP A 124 29.43 25.15 -22.11
CA ASP A 124 29.55 26.63 -22.27
C ASP A 124 28.46 27.49 -21.59
N ASP A 125 27.91 27.01 -20.48
CA ASP A 125 26.80 27.65 -19.73
C ASP A 125 27.16 28.97 -19.03
N LYS A 126 28.41 29.40 -19.16
CA LYS A 126 28.88 30.63 -18.51
C LYS A 126 28.34 31.89 -19.21
N ARG A 127 28.14 31.80 -20.53
CA ARG A 127 27.80 32.93 -21.42
C ARG A 127 26.29 33.13 -21.66
N GLY A 128 25.44 32.27 -21.09
CA GLY A 128 23.99 32.39 -21.15
C GLY A 128 23.34 31.83 -22.41
N LEU A 129 22.01 31.76 -22.39
CA LEU A 129 21.16 31.05 -23.34
C LEU A 129 21.15 31.71 -24.74
N SER A 130 21.21 33.04 -24.82
CA SER A 130 21.31 33.75 -26.10
C SER A 130 22.61 33.41 -26.84
N HIS A 131 23.74 33.32 -26.13
CA HIS A 131 25.02 32.95 -26.74
C HIS A 131 25.00 31.51 -27.26
N LYS A 132 24.41 30.59 -26.49
CA LYS A 132 24.28 29.19 -26.91
C LYS A 132 23.40 29.04 -28.15
N LEU A 133 22.37 29.87 -28.29
CA LEU A 133 21.56 29.94 -29.50
C LEU A 133 22.39 30.39 -30.71
N ASP A 134 23.14 31.48 -30.58
CA ASP A 134 23.94 32.02 -31.68
C ASP A 134 25.01 30.99 -32.13
N GLN A 135 25.75 30.38 -31.18
CA GLN A 135 26.70 29.29 -31.49
C GLN A 135 26.03 28.10 -32.18
N TYR A 136 24.82 27.72 -31.74
CA TYR A 136 24.11 26.61 -32.34
C TYR A 136 23.68 26.93 -33.78
N LEU A 137 23.19 28.14 -34.05
CA LEU A 137 22.84 28.60 -35.39
C LEU A 137 24.05 28.62 -36.32
N GLU A 138 25.19 29.14 -35.86
CA GLU A 138 26.45 29.13 -36.60
C GLU A 138 26.92 27.72 -36.93
N SER A 139 26.82 26.78 -35.97
CA SER A 139 27.14 25.36 -36.19
C SER A 139 26.27 24.69 -37.25
N LYS A 140 25.11 25.29 -37.55
CA LYS A 140 24.17 24.85 -38.59
C LYS A 140 24.20 25.73 -39.84
N GLN A 141 25.21 26.58 -39.97
CA GLN A 141 25.44 27.48 -41.10
C GLN A 141 24.34 28.57 -41.28
N TYR A 142 23.70 28.98 -40.18
CA TYR A 142 22.77 30.12 -40.16
C TYR A 142 23.43 31.37 -39.57
N ILE A 143 23.02 32.55 -40.02
CA ILE A 143 23.52 33.85 -39.55
C ILE A 143 22.64 34.33 -38.38
N PRO A 144 23.14 34.40 -37.13
CA PRO A 144 22.30 34.73 -35.97
C PRO A 144 21.68 36.13 -36.02
N ALA A 145 22.38 37.10 -36.62
CA ALA A 145 21.93 38.48 -36.78
C ALA A 145 20.63 38.63 -37.60
N LYS A 146 20.26 37.63 -38.41
CA LYS A 146 18.99 37.61 -39.17
C LYS A 146 17.78 37.53 -38.25
N TYR A 147 17.95 37.05 -37.02
CA TYR A 147 16.86 36.69 -36.12
C TYR A 147 16.83 37.56 -34.84
N PRO A 148 16.48 38.86 -34.93
CA PRO A 148 16.48 39.77 -33.80
C PRO A 148 15.39 39.49 -32.76
N THR A 149 14.35 38.73 -33.13
CA THR A 149 13.25 38.34 -32.22
C THR A 149 13.18 36.83 -32.11
N VAL A 150 13.36 36.32 -30.89
CA VAL A 150 13.37 34.88 -30.60
C VAL A 150 12.52 34.60 -29.36
N TRP A 151 11.57 33.67 -29.51
CA TRP A 151 10.74 33.17 -28.41
C TRP A 151 11.05 31.70 -28.13
N LEU A 152 11.28 31.37 -26.87
CA LEU A 152 11.35 30.00 -26.37
C LEU A 152 10.03 29.64 -25.71
N VAL A 153 9.29 28.70 -26.30
CA VAL A 153 8.14 28.05 -25.68
C VAL A 153 8.61 26.77 -25.01
N THR A 154 8.52 26.74 -23.69
CA THR A 154 8.90 25.59 -22.86
C THR A 154 7.82 25.27 -21.84
N PHE A 155 7.96 24.18 -21.11
CA PHE A 155 6.92 23.66 -20.23
C PHE A 155 7.39 23.63 -18.78
N LEU A 156 6.47 23.64 -17.83
CA LEU A 156 6.86 23.60 -16.42
C LEU A 156 7.12 22.15 -15.96
N GLY A 157 8.40 21.71 -15.99
CA GLY A 157 8.85 20.40 -15.51
C GLY A 157 10.30 20.40 -15.01
N TYR A 158 10.56 19.77 -13.87
CA TYR A 158 11.87 19.74 -13.21
C TYR A 158 12.98 19.15 -14.11
N LYS A 159 14.10 19.88 -14.33
CA LYS A 159 15.40 19.47 -14.94
C LYS A 159 15.39 18.67 -16.26
N SER A 160 14.26 18.45 -16.91
CA SER A 160 14.18 17.83 -18.23
C SER A 160 12.83 18.11 -18.89
N ASP A 161 12.70 19.27 -19.55
CA ASP A 161 11.53 19.54 -20.38
C ASP A 161 11.46 18.55 -21.53
N GLN A 162 10.35 17.81 -21.64
CA GLN A 162 10.20 16.76 -22.65
C GLN A 162 10.28 17.32 -24.08
N ALA A 163 9.87 18.57 -24.29
CA ALA A 163 10.07 19.30 -25.52
C ALA A 163 10.09 20.82 -25.31
N SER A 164 10.83 21.53 -26.14
CA SER A 164 10.84 23.00 -26.19
C SER A 164 10.85 23.48 -27.65
N PHE A 165 10.24 24.62 -27.93
CA PHE A 165 10.04 25.15 -29.27
C PHE A 165 10.53 26.59 -29.36
N TRP A 166 11.49 26.82 -30.25
CA TRP A 166 12.04 28.14 -30.49
C TRP A 166 11.43 28.71 -31.76
N TYR A 167 10.87 29.91 -31.67
CA TYR A 167 10.31 30.66 -32.80
C TYR A 167 11.28 31.79 -33.14
N LEU A 168 11.86 31.75 -34.33
CA LEU A 168 12.84 32.74 -34.80
C LEU A 168 12.23 33.57 -35.93
N TYR A 169 12.14 34.88 -35.69
CA TYR A 169 11.53 35.84 -36.60
C TYR A 169 12.61 36.70 -37.27
N THR A 170 12.43 37.02 -38.55
CA THR A 170 13.28 37.99 -39.25
C THR A 170 13.02 39.42 -38.76
N ALA A 171 13.85 40.38 -39.17
CA ALA A 171 13.64 41.80 -38.85
C ALA A 171 12.29 42.33 -39.36
N GLU A 172 11.76 41.77 -40.44
CA GLU A 172 10.44 42.09 -41.01
C GLU A 172 9.28 41.35 -40.33
N GLY A 173 9.55 40.61 -39.25
CA GLY A 173 8.52 39.97 -38.45
C GLY A 173 7.94 38.67 -38.98
N ARG A 174 8.58 38.07 -39.98
CA ARG A 174 8.17 36.78 -40.55
C ARG A 174 8.80 35.62 -39.77
N LEU A 175 7.99 34.64 -39.36
CA LEU A 175 8.49 33.36 -38.85
C LEU A 175 9.24 32.62 -39.96
N ASP A 176 10.57 32.53 -39.83
CA ASP A 176 11.45 31.98 -40.87
C ASP A 176 12.08 30.65 -40.44
N LEU A 177 12.27 30.45 -39.13
CA LEU A 177 12.93 29.27 -38.60
C LEU A 177 12.32 28.85 -37.27
N MET A 178 12.16 27.53 -37.07
CA MET A 178 11.86 26.94 -35.78
C MET A 178 12.97 25.99 -35.33
N ILE A 179 13.33 26.03 -34.06
CA ILE A 179 14.18 25.00 -33.43
C ILE A 179 13.31 24.16 -32.52
N ILE A 180 13.35 22.85 -32.69
CA ILE A 180 12.60 21.90 -31.86
C ILE A 180 13.60 21.13 -31.03
N GLU A 181 13.49 21.24 -29.72
CA GLU A 181 14.23 20.41 -28.78
C GLU A 181 13.30 19.34 -28.23
N ALA A 182 13.74 18.08 -28.23
CA ALA A 182 13.06 17.01 -27.51
C ALA A 182 14.03 16.29 -26.59
N ASN A 183 13.58 16.04 -25.37
CA ASN A 183 14.28 15.23 -24.39
C ASN A 183 13.47 13.95 -24.14
N ASN A 184 14.17 12.83 -23.90
CA ASN A 184 13.51 11.58 -23.54
C ASN A 184 13.75 11.22 -22.06
N ASN A 185 13.07 10.19 -21.58
CA ASN A 185 13.20 9.71 -20.20
C ASN A 185 14.58 9.14 -19.85
N PHE A 186 15.48 9.02 -20.83
CA PHE A 186 16.86 8.58 -20.64
C PHE A 186 17.83 9.76 -20.51
N SER A 187 17.32 10.98 -20.41
CA SER A 187 18.10 12.23 -20.39
C SER A 187 18.93 12.46 -21.66
N GLU A 188 18.50 11.89 -22.79
CA GLU A 188 19.05 12.20 -24.11
C GLU A 188 18.31 13.39 -24.71
N ARG A 189 18.98 14.14 -25.56
CA ARG A 189 18.43 15.33 -26.21
C ARG A 189 18.63 15.28 -27.72
N LYS A 190 17.60 15.63 -28.48
CA LYS A 190 17.70 15.86 -29.92
C LYS A 190 17.18 17.25 -30.24
N VAL A 191 17.94 17.97 -31.06
CA VAL A 191 17.60 19.31 -31.53
C VAL A 191 17.46 19.27 -33.05
N TRP A 192 16.34 19.76 -33.57
CA TRP A 192 16.08 19.91 -35.00
C TRP A 192 15.97 21.38 -35.36
N VAL A 193 16.55 21.75 -36.50
CA VAL A 193 16.34 23.05 -37.14
C VAL A 193 15.36 22.83 -38.29
N VAL A 194 14.26 23.57 -38.27
CA VAL A 194 13.12 23.38 -39.17
C VAL A 194 12.83 24.71 -39.86
N PRO A 195 13.27 24.91 -41.12
CA PRO A 195 12.97 26.12 -41.87
C PRO A 195 11.50 26.13 -42.30
N THR A 196 10.94 27.32 -42.49
CA THR A 196 9.65 27.49 -43.17
C THR A 196 9.77 26.93 -44.60
N ALA A 197 8.75 26.20 -45.06
CA ALA A 197 8.73 25.66 -46.42
C ALA A 197 8.72 26.81 -47.44
N ASP A 198 9.50 26.69 -48.51
CA ASP A 198 9.35 27.55 -49.70
C ASP A 198 8.01 27.17 -50.35
N ASP A 199 7.01 28.05 -50.23
CA ASP A 199 5.73 27.89 -50.93
C ASP A 199 6.00 27.98 -52.45
N HIS A 200 6.18 26.83 -53.10
CA HIS A 200 6.15 26.71 -54.56
C HIS A 200 4.73 26.47 -55.12
N ASP A 201 3.68 26.56 -54.30
CA ASP A 201 2.30 26.53 -54.79
C ASP A 201 1.86 27.93 -55.24
N THR A 202 2.20 28.25 -56.49
CA THR A 202 1.52 29.24 -57.31
C THR A 202 0.05 28.85 -57.50
N SER A 203 -0.84 29.40 -56.68
CA SER A 203 -2.20 29.73 -57.12
C SER A 203 -2.69 30.94 -56.33
N GLY A 204 -2.81 32.06 -57.04
CA GLY A 204 -3.31 33.31 -56.49
C GLY A 204 -4.80 33.20 -56.21
N GLU A 205 -5.19 33.43 -54.96
CA GLU A 205 -6.45 34.05 -54.59
C GLU A 205 -6.41 34.41 -53.09
N THR A 206 -5.98 35.63 -52.79
CA THR A 206 -6.03 36.18 -51.43
C THR A 206 -7.46 36.54 -51.06
N THR A 207 -8.17 35.60 -50.43
CA THR A 207 -9.35 35.90 -49.62
C THR A 207 -9.01 35.93 -48.12
N LYS A 208 -9.69 36.82 -47.41
CA LYS A 208 -9.43 37.29 -46.03
C LYS A 208 -9.30 36.14 -45.00
N LYS A 209 -8.33 36.30 -44.06
CA LYS A 209 -8.20 35.62 -42.74
C LYS A 209 -7.79 34.12 -42.69
N GLN A 210 -6.97 33.59 -43.60
CA GLN A 210 -6.26 32.33 -43.29
C GLN A 210 -4.99 32.61 -42.46
N ARG A 211 -4.99 32.18 -41.19
CA ARG A 211 -3.81 32.21 -40.32
C ARG A 211 -2.74 31.26 -40.89
N ARG A 212 -1.52 31.76 -41.14
CA ARG A 212 -0.40 30.97 -41.65
C ARG A 212 -0.06 29.85 -40.65
N LYS A 213 -0.16 28.59 -41.10
CA LYS A 213 0.22 27.40 -40.31
C LYS A 213 1.60 26.95 -40.74
N PHE A 214 2.53 26.86 -39.79
CA PHE A 214 3.83 26.26 -40.02
C PHE A 214 3.68 24.74 -40.01
N ARG A 215 4.05 24.06 -41.10
CA ARG A 215 3.97 22.61 -41.21
C ARG A 215 5.25 22.05 -41.82
N GLN A 216 5.86 21.07 -41.16
CA GLN A 216 7.01 20.38 -41.71
C GLN A 216 7.05 18.91 -41.32
N THR A 217 7.66 18.07 -42.16
CA THR A 217 7.78 16.62 -41.92
C THR A 217 9.21 16.15 -42.19
N TRP A 218 9.80 15.41 -41.24
CA TRP A 218 11.16 14.88 -41.34
C TRP A 218 11.26 13.45 -40.79
N SER A 219 12.38 12.78 -41.09
CA SER A 219 12.62 11.41 -40.64
C SER A 219 12.72 11.31 -39.12
N LYS A 220 12.16 10.24 -38.54
CA LYS A 220 12.29 9.99 -37.11
C LYS A 220 13.70 9.52 -36.78
N GLU A 221 14.43 10.35 -36.03
CA GLU A 221 15.80 10.06 -35.56
C GLU A 221 15.91 9.98 -34.03
N PHE A 222 14.80 10.02 -33.30
CA PHE A 222 14.84 10.10 -31.82
C PHE A 222 13.87 9.14 -31.14
N HIS A 223 14.36 8.37 -30.17
CA HIS A 223 13.59 7.38 -29.44
C HIS A 223 12.86 8.01 -28.24
N VAL A 224 11.59 8.37 -28.45
CA VAL A 224 10.75 9.05 -27.44
C VAL A 224 9.80 8.12 -26.67
N SER A 225 9.62 6.86 -27.11
CA SER A 225 8.66 5.95 -26.47
C SER A 225 9.03 4.48 -26.72
N PRO A 226 9.09 3.63 -25.68
CA PRO A 226 9.44 2.21 -25.80
C PRO A 226 8.42 1.39 -26.62
N PHE A 227 7.22 1.93 -26.85
CA PHE A 227 6.18 1.28 -27.66
C PHE A 227 6.25 1.62 -29.17
N ASN A 228 7.33 2.26 -29.63
CA ASN A 228 7.47 2.72 -31.01
C ASN A 228 8.89 2.45 -31.56
N SER A 229 9.00 1.87 -32.75
CA SER A 229 10.29 1.78 -33.48
C SER A 229 10.85 3.15 -33.82
N MET A 230 12.14 3.18 -34.16
CA MET A 230 12.80 4.31 -34.82
C MET A 230 12.31 4.57 -36.25
N ARG A 231 11.70 3.58 -36.92
CA ARG A 231 11.11 3.76 -38.26
C ARG A 231 9.90 4.71 -38.24
N GLY A 232 9.84 5.63 -39.18
CA GLY A 232 8.71 6.54 -39.41
C GLY A 232 9.16 7.99 -39.64
N PHE A 233 8.21 8.92 -39.54
CA PHE A 233 8.45 10.34 -39.71
C PHE A 233 7.80 11.14 -38.57
N TYR A 234 8.38 12.27 -38.21
CA TYR A 234 7.71 13.30 -37.41
C TYR A 234 7.10 14.34 -38.33
N SER A 235 5.90 14.80 -38.03
CA SER A 235 5.26 15.93 -38.68
C SER A 235 4.81 16.92 -37.61
N ILE A 236 5.26 18.17 -37.70
CA ILE A 236 4.78 19.25 -36.83
C ILE A 236 3.80 20.13 -37.59
N SER A 237 2.75 20.58 -36.91
CA SER A 237 1.89 21.66 -37.35
C SER A 237 1.68 22.62 -36.18
N THR A 238 2.05 23.88 -36.35
CA THR A 238 1.87 24.93 -35.33
C THR A 238 1.31 26.20 -35.94
N LEU A 239 0.58 26.96 -35.13
CA LEU A 239 0.22 28.34 -35.45
C LEU A 239 1.41 29.28 -35.23
N ASP A 240 1.50 30.34 -36.04
CA ASP A 240 2.36 31.48 -35.75
C ASP A 240 1.79 32.24 -34.54
N SER A 241 2.37 31.99 -33.36
CA SER A 241 1.79 32.37 -32.07
C SER A 241 2.34 33.69 -31.53
N PHE A 242 3.43 34.24 -32.08
CA PHE A 242 4.09 35.45 -31.57
C PHE A 242 4.54 36.45 -32.67
N PRO A 243 3.66 36.85 -33.61
CA PRO A 243 4.02 37.85 -34.62
C PRO A 243 4.37 39.21 -33.96
N PRO A 244 5.41 39.93 -34.43
CA PRO A 244 5.91 41.15 -33.80
C PRO A 244 4.98 42.39 -33.85
N ASP A 245 3.99 42.39 -34.75
CA ASP A 245 3.14 43.56 -35.04
C ASP A 245 1.74 43.52 -34.41
N LYS A 246 1.44 42.55 -33.53
CA LYS A 246 0.08 42.35 -32.94
C LYS A 246 0.00 42.67 -31.45
N SER A 247 -1.16 43.17 -31.01
CA SER A 247 -1.45 43.44 -29.59
C SER A 247 -1.64 42.15 -28.78
N LEU A 248 -1.47 42.23 -27.45
CA LEU A 248 -1.58 41.08 -26.54
C LEU A 248 -2.97 40.42 -26.55
N ASP A 249 -4.00 41.18 -26.95
CA ASP A 249 -5.37 40.70 -27.15
C ASP A 249 -5.58 39.93 -28.47
N GLU A 250 -4.66 40.09 -29.44
CA GLU A 250 -4.63 39.35 -30.70
C GLU A 250 -3.60 38.19 -30.72
N VAL A 251 -2.82 38.01 -29.64
CA VAL A 251 -1.95 36.84 -29.46
C VAL A 251 -2.83 35.60 -29.39
N ASP A 252 -2.76 34.83 -30.47
CA ASP A 252 -3.50 33.59 -30.57
C ASP A 252 -3.00 32.54 -29.60
N THR A 253 -3.91 31.66 -29.22
CA THR A 253 -3.62 30.46 -28.43
C THR A 253 -2.47 29.66 -29.06
N ILE A 254 -1.48 29.28 -28.24
CA ILE A 254 -0.46 28.31 -28.63
C ILE A 254 -1.17 27.02 -29.02
N ASP A 255 -0.88 26.47 -30.20
CA ASP A 255 -1.37 25.17 -30.66
C ASP A 255 -0.29 24.48 -31.48
N ILE A 256 0.33 23.46 -30.88
CA ILE A 256 1.42 22.69 -31.44
C ILE A 256 0.95 21.24 -31.53
N THR A 257 0.89 20.72 -32.75
CA THR A 257 0.55 19.32 -33.02
C THR A 257 1.75 18.60 -33.59
N ILE A 258 2.24 17.59 -32.88
CA ILE A 258 3.28 16.66 -33.35
C ILE A 258 2.62 15.32 -33.67
N THR A 259 2.70 14.92 -34.93
CA THR A 259 2.22 13.63 -35.40
C THR A 259 3.39 12.71 -35.70
N LEU A 260 3.42 11.56 -35.03
CA LEU A 260 4.27 10.45 -35.40
C LEU A 260 3.59 9.64 -36.51
N LEU A 261 4.24 9.57 -37.67
CA LEU A 261 3.80 8.85 -38.86
C LEU A 261 4.53 7.51 -39.01
N THR A 262 3.85 6.52 -39.58
CA THR A 262 4.47 5.25 -40.00
C THR A 262 5.36 5.45 -41.24
N SER A 263 6.12 4.42 -41.62
CA SER A 263 6.89 4.42 -42.89
C SER A 263 6.01 4.62 -44.13
N GLN A 264 4.72 4.29 -44.05
CA GLN A 264 3.71 4.54 -45.09
C GLN A 264 3.01 5.90 -44.93
N ARG A 265 3.58 6.82 -44.14
CA ARG A 265 3.04 8.15 -43.84
C ARG A 265 1.62 8.17 -43.23
N ARG A 266 1.22 7.10 -42.52
CA ARG A 266 -0.05 7.05 -41.78
C ARG A 266 0.12 7.55 -40.34
N PRO A 267 -0.81 8.34 -39.77
CA PRO A 267 -0.77 8.73 -38.37
C PRO A 267 -0.73 7.53 -37.44
N LYS A 268 0.21 7.52 -36.50
CA LYS A 268 0.40 6.46 -35.49
C LYS A 268 0.09 6.97 -34.09
N LEU A 269 0.60 8.16 -33.78
CA LEU A 269 0.39 8.86 -32.52
C LEU A 269 0.35 10.35 -32.80
N VAL A 270 -0.62 11.04 -32.21
CA VAL A 270 -0.78 12.50 -32.29
C VAL A 270 -0.62 13.05 -30.89
N ALA A 271 0.42 13.85 -30.68
CA ALA A 271 0.61 14.66 -29.49
C ALA A 271 0.19 16.10 -29.82
N ARG A 272 -0.75 16.66 -29.08
CA ARG A 272 -1.20 18.04 -29.25
C ARG A 272 -1.03 18.79 -27.94
N VAL A 273 -0.47 19.98 -28.01
CA VAL A 273 -0.19 20.90 -26.92
C VAL A 273 -0.89 22.20 -27.28
N TRP A 274 -1.86 22.64 -26.47
CA TRP A 274 -2.54 23.91 -26.74
C TRP A 274 -2.82 24.71 -25.46
N SER A 275 -2.85 26.03 -25.57
CA SER A 275 -3.28 26.91 -24.48
C SER A 275 -4.81 26.96 -24.39
N THR A 276 -5.34 26.92 -23.18
CA THR A 276 -6.79 26.99 -22.90
C THR A 276 -7.29 28.40 -22.64
N SER A 277 -6.40 29.34 -22.33
CA SER A 277 -6.76 30.73 -22.05
C SER A 277 -5.72 31.71 -22.61
N LYS A 278 -6.05 33.00 -22.56
CA LYS A 278 -5.10 34.09 -22.84
C LYS A 278 -3.87 34.02 -21.92
N PRO A 279 -2.72 34.57 -22.36
CA PRO A 279 -1.51 34.60 -21.54
C PRO A 279 -1.70 35.45 -20.29
N LEU A 280 -1.11 34.98 -19.19
CA LEU A 280 -0.89 35.77 -17.99
C LEU A 280 0.47 36.47 -18.11
N VAL A 281 0.47 37.77 -17.83
CA VAL A 281 1.68 38.60 -17.80
C VAL A 281 2.06 38.85 -16.33
N PRO A 282 3.15 38.27 -15.82
CA PRO A 282 3.47 38.30 -14.38
C PRO A 282 3.68 39.70 -13.78
N SER A 283 4.05 40.69 -14.58
CA SER A 283 4.18 42.10 -14.15
C SER A 283 2.84 42.81 -13.96
N LYS A 284 1.78 42.32 -14.63
CA LYS A 284 0.44 42.94 -14.64
C LYS A 284 -0.55 42.29 -13.67
N ILE A 285 -0.19 41.18 -13.03
CA ILE A 285 -1.04 40.48 -12.06
C ILE A 285 -0.74 40.93 -10.63
N SER A 286 -1.76 40.95 -9.76
CA SER A 286 -1.54 41.24 -8.34
C SER A 286 -0.77 40.08 -7.67
N PRO A 287 0.06 40.36 -6.64
CA PRO A 287 0.77 39.31 -5.91
C PRO A 287 -0.16 38.23 -5.30
N LEU A 288 -1.36 38.62 -4.84
CA LEU A 288 -2.37 37.70 -4.31
C LEU A 288 -2.91 36.73 -5.39
N TYR A 289 -3.24 37.27 -6.57
CA TYR A 289 -3.65 36.46 -7.71
C TYR A 289 -2.52 35.53 -8.16
N GLY A 290 -1.29 36.05 -8.24
CA GLY A 290 -0.10 35.28 -8.58
C GLY A 290 0.14 34.11 -7.61
N PHE A 291 -0.04 34.32 -6.30
CA PHE A 291 0.08 33.27 -5.29
C PHE A 291 -1.02 32.20 -5.40
N SER A 292 -2.28 32.61 -5.61
CA SER A 292 -3.40 31.68 -5.80
C SER A 292 -3.23 30.84 -7.07
N PHE A 293 -2.79 31.48 -8.16
CA PHE A 293 -2.46 30.79 -9.40
C PHE A 293 -1.32 29.79 -9.16
N PHE A 294 -0.25 30.20 -8.48
CA PHE A 294 0.85 29.31 -8.12
C PHE A 294 0.40 28.09 -7.32
N ALA A 295 -0.38 28.27 -6.25
CA ALA A 295 -0.86 27.17 -5.42
C ALA A 295 -1.70 26.16 -6.21
N LEU A 296 -2.43 26.61 -7.24
CA LEU A 296 -3.25 25.77 -8.09
C LEU A 296 -2.44 24.99 -9.14
N TRP A 297 -1.27 25.48 -9.56
CA TRP A 297 -0.49 24.88 -10.66
C TRP A 297 0.84 24.25 -10.23
N CYS A 298 1.31 24.49 -9.01
CA CYS A 298 2.61 24.00 -8.54
C CYS A 298 2.78 22.47 -8.56
N LEU A 299 1.69 21.70 -8.47
CA LEU A 299 1.70 20.24 -8.47
C LEU A 299 1.52 19.60 -9.85
N THR A 300 1.19 20.37 -10.90
CA THR A 300 0.97 19.78 -12.23
C THR A 300 2.25 19.19 -12.80
N GLY A 301 3.40 19.86 -12.64
CA GLY A 301 4.71 19.38 -13.11
C GLY A 301 5.12 18.03 -12.48
N PRO A 302 5.24 17.94 -11.14
CA PRO A 302 5.64 16.71 -10.44
C PRO A 302 4.74 15.49 -10.72
N LEU A 303 3.47 15.70 -11.04
CA LEU A 303 2.50 14.62 -11.29
C LEU A 303 2.51 14.07 -12.72
N ILE A 304 3.17 14.74 -13.67
CA ILE A 304 3.25 14.29 -15.08
C ILE A 304 4.04 12.99 -15.20
N GLN A 305 5.18 12.86 -14.51
CA GLN A 305 6.03 11.67 -14.63
C GLN A 305 5.36 10.39 -14.05
N PRO A 306 4.78 10.40 -12.82
CA PRO A 306 4.01 9.26 -12.31
C PRO A 306 2.86 8.86 -13.23
N ARG A 307 2.14 9.84 -13.79
CA ARG A 307 1.05 9.60 -14.75
C ARG A 307 1.56 8.96 -16.03
N THR A 308 2.68 9.44 -16.58
CA THR A 308 3.30 8.90 -17.79
C THR A 308 3.71 7.43 -17.59
N LEU A 309 4.26 7.09 -16.43
CA LEU A 309 4.59 5.70 -16.05
C LEU A 309 3.34 4.83 -15.89
N PHE A 310 2.27 5.37 -15.28
CA PHE A 310 0.99 4.66 -15.17
C PHE A 310 0.38 4.35 -16.54
N GLN A 311 0.40 5.31 -17.48
CA GLN A 311 -0.07 5.06 -18.85
C GLN A 311 0.83 4.07 -19.59
N ALA A 312 2.15 4.12 -19.40
CA ALA A 312 3.06 3.11 -19.94
C ALA A 312 2.77 1.71 -19.39
N PHE A 313 2.48 1.59 -18.09
CA PHE A 313 2.04 0.35 -17.46
C PHE A 313 0.75 -0.18 -18.10
N LEU A 314 -0.27 0.67 -18.29
CA LEU A 314 -1.51 0.28 -18.97
C LEU A 314 -1.25 -0.19 -20.41
N LEU A 315 -0.39 0.50 -21.17
CA LEU A 315 -0.03 0.10 -22.52
C LEU A 315 0.66 -1.27 -22.55
N SER A 316 1.56 -1.54 -21.61
CA SER A 316 2.26 -2.83 -21.49
C SER A 316 1.34 -3.95 -21.01
N GLN A 317 0.64 -3.75 -19.88
CA GLN A 317 -0.08 -4.82 -19.20
C GLN A 317 -1.49 -5.04 -19.71
N LYS A 318 -2.25 -3.96 -19.95
CA LYS A 318 -3.65 -4.02 -20.39
C LYS A 318 -3.75 -4.14 -21.91
N HIS A 319 -3.00 -3.31 -22.64
CA HIS A 319 -3.07 -3.31 -24.10
C HIS A 319 -2.05 -4.24 -24.78
N LYS A 320 -1.19 -4.91 -23.99
CA LYS A 320 -0.19 -5.89 -24.46
C LYS A 320 0.71 -5.35 -25.58
N LEU A 321 1.06 -4.06 -25.55
CA LEU A 321 2.01 -3.51 -26.50
C LEU A 321 3.42 -4.01 -26.19
N THR A 322 4.11 -4.47 -27.22
CA THR A 322 5.52 -4.86 -27.13
C THR A 322 6.38 -3.67 -26.72
N ILE A 323 7.10 -3.84 -25.61
CA ILE A 323 8.18 -2.94 -25.20
C ILE A 323 9.38 -3.26 -26.08
N ARG A 324 9.93 -2.22 -26.72
CA ARG A 324 11.13 -2.32 -27.54
C ARG A 324 12.32 -1.76 -26.77
N ASP A 325 13.48 -2.33 -27.05
CA ASP A 325 14.73 -1.82 -26.51
C ASP A 325 15.01 -0.41 -27.02
N ARG A 326 15.61 0.39 -26.15
CA ARG A 326 16.09 1.72 -26.51
C ARG A 326 17.42 1.56 -27.27
N PRO A 327 17.55 2.11 -28.49
CA PRO A 327 18.85 2.16 -29.18
C PRO A 327 19.80 3.15 -28.49
N GLU A 328 21.10 2.87 -28.50
CA GLU A 328 22.14 3.80 -28.08
C GLU A 328 22.27 4.97 -29.10
N PRO A 329 22.67 6.17 -28.64
CA PRO A 329 22.89 7.32 -29.53
C PRO A 329 23.91 7.03 -30.65
N ASP A 330 23.59 7.44 -31.88
CA ASP A 330 24.43 7.27 -33.07
C ASP A 330 25.27 8.53 -33.40
N GLY A 331 25.47 9.40 -32.41
CA GLY A 331 26.12 10.70 -32.54
C GLY A 331 25.25 11.82 -33.10
N LYS A 332 24.04 11.53 -33.60
CA LYS A 332 23.07 12.57 -33.98
C LYS A 332 22.20 13.04 -32.80
N VAL A 333 22.26 12.35 -31.68
CA VAL A 333 21.52 12.58 -30.44
C VAL A 333 22.54 12.89 -29.35
N PHE A 334 22.31 13.95 -28.58
CA PHE A 334 23.15 14.24 -27.43
C PHE A 334 22.85 13.20 -26.34
N PRO A 335 23.85 12.41 -25.90
CA PRO A 335 23.67 11.44 -24.86
C PRO A 335 23.41 12.12 -23.50
N ARG A 336 23.06 11.30 -22.51
CA ARG A 336 22.96 11.76 -21.13
C ARG A 336 24.33 12.10 -20.55
N HIS A 337 24.34 12.86 -19.46
CA HIS A 337 25.55 13.10 -18.68
C HIS A 337 26.03 11.82 -17.98
N SER A 338 27.36 11.71 -17.86
CA SER A 338 28.03 10.71 -17.04
C SER A 338 27.75 10.96 -15.55
N THR A 339 27.38 9.90 -14.85
CA THR A 339 27.27 9.91 -13.39
C THR A 339 28.65 10.11 -12.75
N PRO A 340 28.75 10.51 -11.47
CA PRO A 340 30.04 10.58 -10.78
C PRO A 340 30.84 9.27 -10.86
N ALA A 341 30.18 8.11 -10.74
CA ALA A 341 30.84 6.81 -10.85
C ALA A 341 31.37 6.54 -12.27
N GLU A 342 30.57 6.82 -13.30
CA GLU A 342 31.02 6.68 -14.70
C GLU A 342 32.17 7.63 -15.03
N ARG A 343 32.17 8.85 -14.48
CA ARG A 343 33.31 9.77 -14.61
C ARG A 343 34.57 9.21 -13.96
N CYS A 344 34.47 8.61 -12.77
CA CYS A 344 35.60 7.97 -12.12
C CYS A 344 36.17 6.81 -12.96
N ILE A 345 35.30 5.91 -13.44
CA ILE A 345 35.71 4.77 -14.28
C ILE A 345 36.31 5.24 -15.60
N ARG A 346 35.78 6.34 -16.17
CA ARG A 346 36.34 6.96 -17.37
C ARG A 346 37.78 7.39 -17.17
N GLU A 347 38.11 8.08 -16.07
CA GLU A 347 39.49 8.48 -15.81
C GLU A 347 40.41 7.25 -15.70
N ILE A 348 39.96 6.22 -14.97
CA ILE A 348 40.70 4.95 -14.83
C ILE A 348 40.91 4.25 -16.17
N PHE A 349 39.89 4.25 -17.04
CA PHE A 349 39.97 3.66 -18.38
C PHE A 349 40.90 4.45 -19.30
N ILE A 350 40.92 5.79 -19.21
CA ILE A 350 41.84 6.64 -19.96
C ILE A 350 43.29 6.37 -19.51
N ASP A 351 43.54 6.24 -18.21
CA ASP A 351 44.86 5.91 -17.68
C ASP A 351 45.31 4.52 -18.11
N TYR A 352 44.41 3.54 -18.07
CA TYR A 352 44.66 2.19 -18.59
C TYR A 352 45.02 2.18 -20.07
N LEU A 353 44.24 2.87 -20.89
CA LEU A 353 44.55 3.00 -22.32
C LEU A 353 45.93 3.62 -22.52
N ARG A 354 46.32 4.60 -21.69
CA ARG A 354 47.67 5.19 -21.74
C ARG A 354 48.75 4.16 -21.42
N GLU A 355 48.55 3.34 -20.39
CA GLU A 355 49.50 2.30 -19.96
C GLU A 355 49.69 1.20 -21.02
N ILE A 356 48.60 0.69 -21.62
CA ILE A 356 48.70 -0.35 -22.65
C ILE A 356 49.27 0.20 -23.97
N MET A 357 48.95 1.45 -24.34
CA MET A 357 49.49 2.07 -25.55
C MET A 357 51.00 2.29 -25.42
N ASN A 358 51.49 2.69 -24.25
CA ASN A 358 52.92 2.86 -24.00
C ASN A 358 53.71 1.55 -23.98
N ALA A 359 53.05 0.43 -23.65
CA ALA A 359 53.70 -0.90 -23.59
C ALA A 359 53.53 -1.72 -24.88
N SER A 360 52.75 -1.23 -25.84
CA SER A 360 52.48 -1.93 -27.10
C SER A 360 53.70 -1.89 -28.02
N ALA A 361 54.04 -3.03 -28.62
CA ALA A 361 55.07 -3.15 -29.66
C ALA A 361 54.52 -2.86 -31.06
N ASP A 362 53.19 -2.81 -31.24
CA ASP A 362 52.54 -2.55 -32.53
C ASP A 362 52.55 -1.05 -32.86
N ASN A 363 52.56 -0.68 -34.15
CA ASN A 363 52.66 0.71 -34.63
C ASN A 363 51.29 1.31 -35.01
N PHE A 364 50.64 2.05 -34.11
CA PHE A 364 49.34 2.66 -34.43
C PHE A 364 48.98 3.83 -33.50
N HIS A 365 47.98 4.61 -33.93
CA HIS A 365 47.41 5.73 -33.17
C HIS A 365 45.95 5.48 -32.81
N ILE A 366 45.52 5.93 -31.64
CA ILE A 366 44.11 5.94 -31.22
C ILE A 366 43.66 7.37 -30.90
N HIS A 367 42.52 7.77 -31.44
CA HIS A 367 41.81 8.99 -31.04
C HIS A 367 40.54 8.66 -30.28
N LEU A 368 40.53 8.93 -28.98
CA LEU A 368 39.36 8.73 -28.12
C LEU A 368 38.47 9.98 -28.13
N CYS A 369 37.21 9.81 -28.51
CA CYS A 369 36.16 10.82 -28.45
C CYS A 369 35.01 10.35 -27.56
N ASP A 370 34.70 11.07 -26.49
CA ASP A 370 33.52 10.81 -25.65
C ASP A 370 32.36 11.73 -26.05
N LEU A 371 31.30 11.17 -26.63
CA LEU A 371 30.14 11.96 -27.06
C LEU A 371 29.32 12.51 -25.89
N SER A 372 29.52 12.02 -24.67
CA SER A 372 28.90 12.55 -23.46
C SER A 372 29.61 13.76 -22.88
N ASP A 373 30.84 14.02 -23.30
CA ASP A 373 31.67 15.10 -22.85
C ASP A 373 32.56 15.60 -23.99
N SER A 374 32.06 16.60 -24.73
CA SER A 374 32.73 17.13 -25.92
C SER A 374 34.11 17.73 -25.66
N SER A 375 34.48 17.94 -24.39
CA SER A 375 35.81 18.38 -23.97
C SER A 375 36.87 17.27 -24.04
N ILE A 376 36.45 15.99 -24.09
CA ILE A 376 37.34 14.84 -24.08
C ILE A 376 37.63 14.39 -25.51
N LYS A 377 38.79 14.84 -26.00
CA LYS A 377 39.40 14.40 -27.25
C LYS A 377 40.87 14.14 -26.97
N ILE A 378 41.24 12.87 -26.89
CA ILE A 378 42.59 12.45 -26.48
C ILE A 378 43.20 11.59 -27.57
N ASN A 379 44.42 11.94 -27.98
CA ASN A 379 45.22 11.17 -28.92
C ASN A 379 46.24 10.33 -28.15
N PHE A 380 46.33 9.05 -28.48
CA PHE A 380 47.31 8.10 -27.98
C PHE A 380 48.15 7.59 -29.15
N SER A 381 49.46 7.44 -28.93
CA SER A 381 50.41 6.90 -29.92
C SER A 381 51.26 5.84 -29.25
N THR A 382 51.48 4.70 -29.91
CA THR A 382 52.43 3.70 -29.42
C THR A 382 53.88 4.14 -29.64
N PRO A 383 54.87 3.62 -28.89
CA PRO A 383 56.28 4.00 -29.06
C PRO A 383 56.87 3.69 -30.44
N ALA A 384 56.32 2.69 -31.14
CA ALA A 384 56.75 2.27 -32.47
C ALA A 384 56.01 2.99 -33.61
N ALA A 385 55.06 3.88 -33.31
CA ALA A 385 54.26 4.58 -34.30
C ALA A 385 55.01 5.77 -34.94
N ASP A 386 54.90 5.88 -36.25
CA ASP A 386 55.37 6.99 -37.08
C ASP A 386 54.20 7.71 -37.76
N GLU A 387 54.45 8.81 -38.50
CA GLU A 387 53.39 9.56 -39.20
C GLU A 387 52.60 8.74 -40.25
N LYS A 388 53.12 7.58 -40.67
CA LYS A 388 52.47 6.68 -41.65
C LYS A 388 51.70 5.54 -40.98
N SER A 389 51.77 5.44 -39.66
CA SER A 389 51.12 4.39 -38.89
C SER A 389 49.59 4.57 -38.90
N PRO A 390 48.81 3.47 -38.90
CA PRO A 390 47.35 3.52 -38.98
C PRO A 390 46.73 4.29 -37.81
N TYR A 391 45.71 5.08 -38.14
CA TYR A 391 44.97 5.92 -37.20
C TYR A 391 43.56 5.37 -37.00
N TYR A 392 43.20 5.09 -35.75
CA TYR A 392 41.88 4.58 -35.39
C TYR A 392 41.15 5.53 -34.45
N SER A 393 39.92 5.89 -34.79
CA SER A 393 39.04 6.63 -33.89
C SER A 393 38.20 5.67 -33.05
N MET A 394 38.13 5.96 -31.75
CA MET A 394 37.28 5.29 -30.78
C MET A 394 36.24 6.27 -30.26
N TYR A 395 34.97 6.01 -30.57
CA TYR A 395 33.84 6.83 -30.16
C TYR A 395 33.10 6.17 -29.00
N VAL A 396 33.08 6.81 -27.84
CA VAL A 396 32.18 6.42 -26.75
C VAL A 396 30.83 7.06 -27.00
N LEU A 397 29.83 6.23 -27.34
CA LEU A 397 28.51 6.69 -27.77
C LEU A 397 27.63 7.13 -26.59
N THR A 398 27.89 6.56 -25.41
CA THR A 398 27.09 6.74 -24.20
C THR A 398 27.93 6.48 -22.95
N PRO A 399 27.67 7.15 -21.82
CA PRO A 399 28.36 6.87 -20.56
C PRO A 399 28.23 5.42 -20.08
N LYS A 400 27.21 4.69 -20.57
CA LYS A 400 27.00 3.28 -20.27
C LYS A 400 28.20 2.40 -20.69
N PHE A 401 29.01 2.83 -21.65
CA PHE A 401 30.28 2.19 -21.99
C PHE A 401 31.13 1.89 -20.75
N TYR A 402 31.28 2.88 -19.86
CA TYR A 402 32.04 2.73 -18.62
C TYR A 402 31.36 1.81 -17.59
N ALA A 403 30.03 1.75 -17.60
CA ALA A 403 29.29 0.81 -16.75
C ALA A 403 29.42 -0.65 -17.25
N VAL A 404 29.44 -0.87 -18.57
CA VAL A 404 29.62 -2.21 -19.16
C VAL A 404 31.01 -2.78 -18.80
N ALA A 405 32.04 -1.93 -18.75
CA ALA A 405 33.38 -2.32 -18.35
C ALA A 405 33.41 -3.07 -17.00
N LEU A 406 32.60 -2.65 -16.03
CA LEU A 406 32.50 -3.28 -14.71
C LEU A 406 31.79 -4.64 -14.70
N THR A 407 30.96 -4.90 -15.71
CA THR A 407 30.16 -6.14 -15.79
C THR A 407 30.87 -7.27 -16.53
N CYS A 408 31.94 -6.94 -17.26
CA CYS A 408 32.70 -7.89 -18.04
C CYS A 408 33.94 -8.38 -17.25
N PRO A 409 34.21 -9.70 -17.24
CA PRO A 409 35.33 -10.31 -16.53
C PRO A 409 36.68 -10.15 -17.24
N SER A 410 36.72 -9.72 -18.51
CA SER A 410 37.96 -9.47 -19.25
C SER A 410 37.81 -8.33 -20.25
N ILE A 411 38.94 -7.73 -20.66
CA ILE A 411 38.95 -6.66 -21.66
C ILE A 411 38.40 -7.14 -23.00
N ASN A 412 38.72 -8.38 -23.38
CA ASN A 412 38.28 -8.93 -24.65
C ASN A 412 36.75 -9.01 -24.70
N MET A 413 36.12 -9.54 -23.63
CA MET A 413 34.66 -9.59 -23.58
C MET A 413 34.05 -8.19 -23.51
N PHE A 414 34.68 -7.27 -22.76
CA PHE A 414 34.24 -5.88 -22.72
C PHE A 414 34.24 -5.20 -24.09
N LEU A 415 35.35 -5.29 -24.83
CA LEU A 415 35.47 -4.65 -26.15
C LEU A 415 34.51 -5.28 -27.17
N HIS A 416 34.32 -6.61 -27.13
CA HIS A 416 33.32 -7.27 -27.97
C HIS A 416 31.89 -6.82 -27.64
N GLU A 417 31.54 -6.73 -26.36
CA GLU A 417 30.23 -6.23 -25.93
C GLU A 417 30.03 -4.73 -26.24
N ALA A 418 31.09 -3.92 -26.17
CA ALA A 418 31.00 -2.49 -26.44
C ALA A 418 30.89 -2.16 -27.93
N PHE A 419 31.72 -2.78 -28.78
CA PHE A 419 31.86 -2.46 -30.21
C PHE A 419 31.11 -3.41 -31.15
N LEU A 420 30.96 -4.69 -30.77
CA LEU A 420 30.46 -5.76 -31.63
C LEU A 420 29.22 -6.47 -31.08
N HIS A 421 28.49 -5.84 -30.17
CA HIS A 421 27.24 -6.39 -29.63
C HIS A 421 26.32 -6.93 -30.75
N LYS A 422 25.75 -8.13 -30.53
CA LYS A 422 24.92 -8.88 -31.50
C LYS A 422 23.79 -8.03 -32.10
N THR A 423 23.20 -7.18 -31.26
CA THR A 423 22.27 -6.13 -31.67
C THR A 423 23.03 -4.81 -31.86
N GLN A 424 23.11 -4.32 -33.10
CA GLN A 424 23.81 -3.06 -33.43
C GLN A 424 23.32 -1.86 -32.60
N GLU A 425 22.02 -1.80 -32.32
CA GLU A 425 21.38 -0.75 -31.52
C GLU A 425 21.83 -0.71 -30.06
N ARG A 426 22.54 -1.73 -29.55
CA ARG A 426 23.01 -1.81 -28.16
C ARG A 426 24.50 -1.54 -27.99
N ARG A 427 25.21 -1.25 -29.09
CA ARG A 427 26.64 -0.93 -29.06
C ARG A 427 26.86 0.38 -28.32
N THR A 428 27.77 0.38 -27.35
CA THR A 428 28.07 1.56 -26.53
C THR A 428 29.31 2.30 -27.01
N ALA A 429 30.07 1.70 -27.94
CA ALA A 429 31.18 2.30 -28.62
C ALA A 429 31.14 2.05 -30.13
N GLY A 430 31.83 2.90 -30.89
CA GLY A 430 32.03 2.76 -32.33
C GLY A 430 33.48 3.03 -32.72
N THR A 431 33.88 2.58 -33.91
CA THR A 431 35.19 2.85 -34.50
C THR A 431 35.05 3.10 -36.00
N ASP A 432 35.99 3.86 -36.58
CA ASP A 432 36.15 4.06 -38.02
C ASP A 432 37.00 2.97 -38.70
N ALA A 433 37.52 1.99 -37.94
CA ALA A 433 38.24 0.85 -38.48
C ALA A 433 37.39 0.07 -39.50
N THR A 434 37.96 -0.21 -40.67
CA THR A 434 37.30 -1.01 -41.72
C THR A 434 36.96 -2.42 -41.25
N ASN A 435 37.77 -2.99 -40.34
CA ASN A 435 37.50 -4.24 -39.65
C ASN A 435 37.57 -4.03 -38.12
N PRO A 436 36.42 -3.81 -37.45
CA PRO A 436 36.39 -3.60 -36.00
C PRO A 436 36.90 -4.78 -35.17
N GLU A 437 36.81 -6.02 -35.69
CA GLU A 437 37.35 -7.20 -35.01
C GLU A 437 38.88 -7.13 -34.94
N ALA A 438 39.53 -6.75 -36.05
CA ALA A 438 40.98 -6.58 -36.08
C ALA A 438 41.45 -5.47 -35.12
N PHE A 439 40.67 -4.39 -34.98
CA PHE A 439 40.95 -3.33 -34.02
C PHE A 439 40.85 -3.81 -32.55
N ILE A 440 39.87 -4.66 -32.23
CA ILE A 440 39.76 -5.25 -30.89
C ILE A 440 40.93 -6.18 -30.59
N GLN A 441 41.34 -7.02 -31.55
CA GLN A 441 42.50 -7.91 -31.38
C GLN A 441 43.80 -7.12 -31.21
N LEU A 442 43.95 -5.98 -31.89
CA LEU A 442 45.09 -5.07 -31.73
C LEU A 442 45.17 -4.51 -30.29
N LEU A 443 44.05 -4.02 -29.75
CA LEU A 443 43.97 -3.55 -28.36
C LEU A 443 44.24 -4.65 -27.33
N LYS A 444 43.78 -5.87 -27.62
CA LYS A 444 44.08 -7.05 -26.81
C LYS A 444 45.56 -7.40 -26.85
N HIS A 445 46.20 -7.37 -28.03
CA HIS A 445 47.63 -7.65 -28.16
C HIS A 445 48.49 -6.62 -27.42
N ALA A 446 48.10 -5.34 -27.45
CA ALA A 446 48.72 -4.29 -26.65
C ALA A 446 48.58 -4.57 -25.14
N THR A 447 47.40 -5.03 -24.70
CA THR A 447 47.16 -5.45 -23.31
C THR A 447 48.04 -6.66 -22.92
N ASP A 448 48.05 -7.71 -23.73
CA ASP A 448 48.85 -8.91 -23.50
C ASP A 448 50.35 -8.59 -23.45
N SER A 449 50.80 -7.61 -24.24
CA SER A 449 52.20 -7.14 -24.25
C SER A 449 52.58 -6.44 -22.93
N HIS A 450 51.68 -5.62 -22.38
CA HIS A 450 51.90 -4.94 -21.09
C HIS A 450 52.05 -5.94 -19.92
N TYR A 451 51.22 -6.98 -19.87
CA TYR A 451 51.18 -7.91 -18.73
C TYR A 451 52.05 -9.18 -18.90
N ARG A 452 52.65 -9.39 -20.09
CA ARG A 452 53.47 -10.58 -20.41
C ARG A 452 54.66 -10.78 -19.46
N THR A 453 55.25 -9.70 -18.95
CA THR A 453 56.40 -9.72 -18.03
C THR A 453 56.03 -10.04 -16.59
N SER A 454 54.75 -9.94 -16.23
CA SER A 454 54.27 -10.07 -14.85
C SER A 454 53.66 -11.44 -14.52
N GLY A 455 53.48 -12.32 -15.53
CA GLY A 455 52.82 -13.63 -15.37
C GLY A 455 51.32 -13.55 -15.04
N ILE A 456 50.71 -12.38 -15.24
CA ILE A 456 49.30 -12.08 -14.91
C ILE A 456 48.42 -12.39 -16.13
N THR A 457 47.30 -13.08 -15.92
CA THR A 457 46.33 -13.35 -16.99
C THR A 457 45.46 -12.13 -17.32
N ASP A 458 44.92 -12.03 -18.54
CA ASP A 458 44.03 -10.93 -19.00
C ASP A 458 42.88 -10.65 -18.00
N THR A 459 42.23 -11.70 -17.50
CA THR A 459 41.18 -11.61 -16.48
C THR A 459 41.69 -10.97 -15.18
N GLN A 460 42.90 -11.32 -14.73
CA GLN A 460 43.49 -10.78 -13.50
C GLN A 460 43.92 -9.31 -13.68
N ALA A 461 44.49 -8.96 -14.83
CA ALA A 461 44.85 -7.58 -15.17
C ALA A 461 43.62 -6.67 -15.22
N TRP A 462 42.57 -7.12 -15.91
CA TRP A 462 41.28 -6.42 -15.99
C TRP A 462 40.60 -6.28 -14.62
N THR A 463 40.63 -7.33 -13.80
CA THR A 463 40.09 -7.30 -12.43
C THR A 463 40.88 -6.36 -11.53
N PHE A 464 42.21 -6.32 -11.64
CA PHE A 464 43.07 -5.41 -10.89
C PHE A 464 42.79 -3.94 -11.25
N MET A 465 42.65 -3.65 -12.54
CA MET A 465 42.22 -2.33 -13.03
C MET A 465 40.88 -1.88 -12.47
N ILE A 466 39.89 -2.77 -12.44
CA ILE A 466 38.58 -2.48 -11.84
C ILE A 466 38.71 -2.31 -10.32
N SER A 467 39.59 -3.06 -9.64
CA SER A 467 39.79 -2.95 -8.19
C SER A 467 40.38 -1.60 -7.74
N LYS A 468 41.24 -0.96 -8.55
CA LYS A 468 41.70 0.43 -8.29
C LYS A 468 40.54 1.44 -8.20
N SER A 469 39.39 1.15 -8.82
CA SER A 469 38.18 1.99 -8.68
C SER A 469 37.48 1.84 -7.33
N ALA A 470 37.69 0.72 -6.62
CA ALA A 470 37.11 0.43 -5.31
C ALA A 470 37.78 1.23 -4.19
N ASP A 471 39.11 1.41 -4.26
CA ASP A 471 39.90 2.14 -3.26
C ASP A 471 39.58 3.65 -3.19
N MET A 472 38.96 4.21 -4.24
CA MET A 472 38.50 5.61 -4.26
C MET A 472 37.11 5.85 -3.61
N GLY A 473 36.54 4.84 -2.92
CA GLY A 473 35.40 5.03 -2.00
C GLY A 473 33.99 5.07 -2.63
N TYR A 474 33.80 4.59 -3.86
CA TYR A 474 32.50 4.66 -4.57
C TYR A 474 31.74 3.33 -4.69
N LEU A 475 32.02 2.34 -3.83
CA LEU A 475 31.41 1.01 -3.88
C LEU A 475 30.21 0.86 -2.91
N PHE A 476 29.25 1.77 -2.97
CA PHE A 476 27.97 1.64 -2.26
C PHE A 476 26.75 1.67 -3.18
N ILE A 477 26.87 1.23 -4.43
CA ILE A 477 25.69 1.00 -5.28
C ILE A 477 25.95 -0.22 -6.19
N PHE A 478 25.07 -1.24 -6.14
CA PHE A 478 24.88 -2.40 -7.06
C PHE A 478 25.32 -3.82 -6.56
N PRO A 479 24.85 -4.95 -7.15
CA PRO A 479 24.07 -5.99 -6.49
C PRO A 479 24.90 -7.21 -6.01
N VAL A 480 24.27 -8.01 -5.15
CA VAL A 480 24.78 -9.01 -4.19
C VAL A 480 25.70 -10.13 -4.72
N ASN A 481 25.93 -10.30 -6.03
CA ASN A 481 26.67 -11.47 -6.53
C ASN A 481 28.20 -11.33 -6.60
N ALA A 482 28.78 -10.16 -6.29
CA ALA A 482 30.24 -9.98 -6.25
C ALA A 482 30.82 -9.85 -4.81
N GLN A 483 29.99 -9.94 -3.77
CA GLN A 483 30.41 -9.70 -2.39
C GLN A 483 31.03 -10.93 -1.69
N TYR A 484 30.93 -12.13 -2.25
CA TYR A 484 31.40 -13.35 -1.57
C TYR A 484 32.91 -13.61 -1.66
N SER A 485 33.64 -12.91 -2.53
CA SER A 485 35.08 -13.15 -2.71
C SER A 485 36.00 -12.12 -2.02
N LEU A 486 35.45 -11.01 -1.51
CA LEU A 486 36.23 -9.88 -0.99
C LEU A 486 36.18 -9.71 0.54
N LEU A 487 35.38 -10.50 1.25
CA LEU A 487 35.19 -10.42 2.72
C LEU A 487 36.27 -11.13 3.55
N ARG A 488 37.51 -11.25 3.04
CA ARG A 488 38.62 -11.87 3.80
C ARG A 488 39.84 -10.99 4.08
N LEU A 489 39.87 -9.73 3.66
CA LEU A 489 41.00 -8.86 3.95
C LEU A 489 40.51 -7.43 4.22
N THR A 490 41.11 -6.79 5.23
CA THR A 490 40.94 -5.40 5.70
C THR A 490 39.91 -5.16 6.81
N SER A 491 40.33 -5.52 8.02
CA SER A 491 40.06 -4.76 9.24
C SER A 491 41.01 -3.55 9.32
N THR A 492 40.57 -2.47 9.98
CA THR A 492 41.30 -1.25 10.43
C THR A 492 41.17 0.01 9.56
N ALA A 493 40.46 1.02 10.07
CA ALA A 493 40.97 2.38 10.35
C ALA A 493 39.82 3.33 10.73
N GLN A 494 40.08 4.18 11.72
CA GLN A 494 39.17 5.05 12.45
C GLN A 494 39.82 6.45 12.55
N ALA A 495 39.05 7.54 12.35
CA ALA A 495 39.30 8.94 12.78
C ALA A 495 38.29 9.88 12.07
N ASP A 496 37.34 10.52 12.78
CA ASP A 496 37.38 11.81 13.49
C ASP A 496 37.16 13.06 12.61
N CYS A 497 36.05 13.79 12.83
CA CYS A 497 36.03 15.25 12.82
C CYS A 497 34.76 15.84 13.49
N ASP A 498 34.98 16.98 14.14
CA ASP A 498 34.24 17.59 15.24
C ASP A 498 32.89 18.23 14.93
N SER A 499 32.01 18.22 15.94
CA SER A 499 30.64 18.71 15.91
C SER A 499 30.43 19.83 16.93
N ARG A 500 30.38 21.10 16.51
CA ARG A 500 29.84 22.19 17.36
C ARG A 500 29.37 23.47 16.70
N THR A 501 29.47 23.63 15.37
CA THR A 501 29.02 24.87 14.68
C THR A 501 27.87 24.67 13.69
N ILE A 502 27.21 23.49 13.70
CA ILE A 502 26.18 23.12 12.70
C ILE A 502 24.74 23.20 13.27
N ALA A 503 24.57 23.28 14.58
CA ALA A 503 23.27 23.05 15.22
C ALA A 503 22.24 24.20 15.11
N GLN A 504 22.61 25.41 14.68
CA GLN A 504 21.67 26.55 14.61
C GLN A 504 21.21 26.91 13.18
N SER A 505 21.87 26.38 12.15
CA SER A 505 21.44 26.54 10.74
C SER A 505 20.53 25.40 10.26
N MET A 506 20.50 24.24 10.94
CA MET A 506 19.82 23.04 10.44
C MET A 506 18.28 23.13 10.45
N VAL A 507 17.66 23.78 11.43
CA VAL A 507 16.21 23.62 11.69
C VAL A 507 15.31 24.22 10.58
N LEU A 508 15.77 25.25 9.85
CA LEU A 508 15.00 25.83 8.75
C LEU A 508 15.33 25.19 7.38
N THR A 509 16.49 24.54 7.25
CA THR A 509 16.92 23.87 6.02
C THR A 509 16.41 22.42 5.95
N THR A 510 16.19 21.76 7.10
CA THR A 510 15.74 20.36 7.16
C THR A 510 14.31 20.15 6.64
N VAL A 511 13.40 21.11 6.79
CA VAL A 511 12.00 20.96 6.30
C VAL A 511 11.92 21.08 4.78
N THR A 512 12.69 21.98 4.18
CA THR A 512 12.75 22.15 2.71
C THR A 512 13.57 21.03 2.04
N GLN A 513 14.63 20.54 2.70
CA GLN A 513 15.41 19.41 2.23
C GLN A 513 14.69 18.06 2.41
N MET A 514 13.88 17.85 3.46
CA MET A 514 13.10 16.61 3.63
C MET A 514 12.07 16.41 2.50
N VAL A 515 11.43 17.47 2.02
CA VAL A 515 10.51 17.38 0.86
C VAL A 515 11.30 17.03 -0.42
N GLN A 516 12.50 17.57 -0.60
CA GLN A 516 13.40 17.16 -1.69
C GLN A 516 13.91 15.72 -1.54
N TRP A 517 14.21 15.26 -0.33
CA TRP A 517 14.70 13.91 -0.05
C TRP A 517 13.64 12.83 -0.19
N VAL A 518 12.38 13.09 0.17
CA VAL A 518 11.25 12.17 -0.09
C VAL A 518 11.01 12.01 -1.60
N ILE A 519 11.22 13.08 -2.37
CA ILE A 519 11.13 13.06 -3.84
C ILE A 519 12.36 12.37 -4.47
N LEU A 520 13.56 12.53 -3.90
CA LEU A 520 14.81 11.92 -4.40
C LEU A 520 14.95 10.43 -4.05
N ILE A 521 14.60 10.00 -2.83
CA ILE A 521 14.60 8.58 -2.44
C ILE A 521 13.55 7.80 -3.24
N GLY A 522 12.38 8.43 -3.47
CA GLY A 522 11.37 7.93 -4.40
C GLY A 522 11.81 7.92 -5.87
N SER A 523 12.99 8.45 -6.23
CA SER A 523 13.52 8.39 -7.59
C SER A 523 14.65 7.36 -7.75
N GLN A 524 15.46 7.14 -6.70
CA GLN A 524 16.58 6.18 -6.75
C GLN A 524 16.17 4.73 -6.43
N ALA A 525 15.16 4.51 -5.58
CA ALA A 525 14.61 3.17 -5.36
C ALA A 525 13.90 2.59 -6.61
N TYR A 526 13.48 3.45 -7.53
CA TYR A 526 12.73 3.07 -8.74
C TYR A 526 13.62 2.57 -9.88
N PHE A 527 14.92 2.90 -9.89
CA PHE A 527 15.86 2.44 -10.92
C PHE A 527 16.33 0.99 -10.74
N LYS A 528 16.30 0.45 -9.51
CA LYS A 528 16.67 -0.96 -9.24
C LYS A 528 15.61 -1.98 -9.67
N ILE A 529 14.35 -1.56 -9.77
CA ILE A 529 13.22 -2.46 -10.13
C ILE A 529 13.18 -2.76 -11.63
N PHE A 530 13.77 -1.90 -12.47
CA PHE A 530 13.72 -2.06 -13.93
C PHE A 530 14.71 -3.13 -14.47
N ASN A 531 15.72 -3.54 -13.69
CA ASN A 531 16.68 -4.60 -14.09
C ASN A 531 16.27 -6.02 -13.68
N LEU A 532 15.19 -6.19 -12.91
CA LEU A 532 14.75 -7.51 -12.41
C LEU A 532 13.62 -8.15 -13.26
N VAL A 533 13.15 -7.47 -14.32
CA VAL A 533 11.95 -7.89 -15.07
C VAL A 533 12.28 -8.53 -16.44
N GLY A 534 13.56 -8.80 -16.73
CA GLY A 534 13.99 -9.43 -17.99
C GLY A 534 14.53 -10.84 -17.81
N GLY A 535 13.65 -11.83 -17.68
CA GLY A 535 14.03 -13.25 -17.68
C GLY A 535 12.80 -14.15 -17.79
N CYS A 536 12.48 -14.57 -19.02
CA CYS A 536 11.50 -15.61 -19.30
C CYS A 536 12.07 -16.99 -18.95
N GLU A 537 11.36 -17.77 -18.13
CA GLU A 537 11.34 -19.23 -18.26
C GLU A 537 10.10 -19.81 -17.54
N GLU A 538 9.14 -20.28 -18.33
CA GLU A 538 8.23 -21.41 -18.04
C GLU A 538 7.70 -21.86 -19.41
N PRO A 539 7.46 -23.17 -19.68
CA PRO A 539 6.39 -23.89 -18.98
C PRO A 539 6.51 -25.43 -18.95
N MET A 540 6.65 -26.08 -17.78
CA MET A 540 6.17 -27.47 -17.60
C MET A 540 6.30 -27.90 -16.13
N LYS A 541 5.22 -27.80 -15.33
CA LYS A 541 4.92 -28.62 -14.13
C LYS A 541 3.73 -28.02 -13.36
N ARG A 542 2.53 -28.13 -13.92
CA ARG A 542 1.29 -27.95 -13.15
C ARG A 542 0.16 -28.83 -13.66
N TYR A 543 0.38 -30.13 -13.60
CA TYR A 543 -0.66 -31.15 -13.40
C TYR A 543 -0.05 -32.19 -12.46
N LEU A 544 -0.80 -32.62 -11.45
CA LEU A 544 -0.43 -33.49 -10.31
C LEU A 544 0.22 -32.76 -9.10
N ARG A 545 -0.64 -32.33 -8.17
CA ARG A 545 -0.48 -32.42 -6.69
C ARG A 545 -1.67 -31.73 -6.02
N ARG A 546 -2.84 -32.37 -6.08
CA ARG A 546 -3.86 -32.28 -5.02
C ARG A 546 -3.63 -33.50 -4.14
N GLY A 547 -2.92 -33.31 -3.04
CA GLY A 547 -2.83 -34.30 -1.98
C GLY A 547 -4.07 -34.18 -1.12
N TYR A 548 -5.01 -35.10 -1.32
CA TYR A 548 -5.89 -35.54 -0.24
C TYR A 548 -4.98 -36.23 0.78
N VAL A 549 -4.99 -35.76 2.02
CA VAL A 549 -4.47 -36.52 3.16
C VAL A 549 -5.67 -37.25 3.74
N VAL A 550 -5.82 -38.53 3.39
CA VAL A 550 -6.58 -39.51 4.16
C VAL A 550 -5.82 -40.84 4.08
N TYR A 551 -5.76 -41.51 5.23
CA TYR A 551 -5.20 -42.84 5.54
C TYR A 551 -3.70 -42.89 5.90
N GLY A 552 -3.43 -42.54 7.17
CA GLY A 552 -2.41 -43.21 7.96
C GLY A 552 -3.02 -44.44 8.63
N SER A 553 -2.38 -45.59 8.47
CA SER A 553 -2.75 -46.88 9.05
C SER A 553 -2.76 -46.84 10.58
N LEU A 554 -3.89 -47.18 11.19
CA LEU A 554 -3.96 -47.52 12.60
C LEU A 554 -3.66 -49.00 12.78
N SER A 555 -2.73 -49.29 13.68
CA SER A 555 -2.57 -50.58 14.33
C SER A 555 -3.91 -50.99 14.96
N SER A 556 -4.32 -52.23 14.68
CA SER A 556 -5.51 -52.86 15.22
C SER A 556 -5.42 -53.05 16.73
N ASN A 557 -6.00 -52.14 17.51
CA ASN A 557 -6.63 -52.48 18.77
C ASN A 557 -8.15 -52.38 18.53
N THR A 558 -8.79 -53.54 18.49
CA THR A 558 -10.24 -53.69 18.40
C THR A 558 -10.89 -53.17 19.68
N TYR A 559 -11.46 -51.97 19.63
CA TYR A 559 -12.45 -51.53 20.61
C TYR A 559 -13.80 -52.13 20.19
N GLU A 560 -14.38 -52.99 21.01
CA GLU A 560 -15.76 -53.44 20.87
C GLU A 560 -16.70 -52.26 21.16
N THR A 561 -17.08 -51.49 20.14
CA THR A 561 -18.21 -50.56 20.25
C THR A 561 -19.48 -51.40 20.42
N LYS A 562 -20.10 -51.37 21.60
CA LYS A 562 -21.43 -51.96 21.86
C LYS A 562 -22.39 -51.54 20.74
N SER A 563 -23.09 -52.51 20.12
CA SER A 563 -23.99 -52.26 18.98
C SER A 563 -25.19 -51.37 19.33
N GLN A 564 -25.50 -51.21 20.61
CA GLN A 564 -26.53 -50.32 21.14
C GLN A 564 -26.12 -49.89 22.56
N ALA A 565 -26.19 -48.59 22.85
CA ALA A 565 -25.78 -47.99 24.13
C ALA A 565 -26.77 -46.89 24.53
N ARG A 566 -27.00 -46.71 25.83
CA ARG A 566 -27.80 -45.61 26.39
C ARG A 566 -26.89 -44.43 26.72
N ILE A 567 -27.14 -43.29 26.09
CA ILE A 567 -26.30 -42.10 26.16
C ILE A 567 -27.09 -40.95 26.77
N ALA A 568 -26.63 -40.40 27.89
CA ALA A 568 -27.17 -39.16 28.43
C ALA A 568 -26.38 -37.94 27.93
N ILE A 569 -27.07 -36.91 27.46
CA ILE A 569 -26.51 -35.62 27.12
C ILE A 569 -27.10 -34.59 28.08
N VAL A 570 -26.25 -34.00 28.92
CA VAL A 570 -26.63 -33.00 29.92
C VAL A 570 -26.39 -31.61 29.32
N GLY A 571 -27.47 -30.89 29.03
CA GLY A 571 -27.47 -29.55 28.42
C GLY A 571 -28.01 -29.56 26.99
N GLY A 572 -29.16 -28.93 26.79
CA GLY A 572 -29.84 -28.76 25.50
C GLY A 572 -29.37 -27.54 24.70
N GLY A 573 -28.15 -27.06 24.93
CA GLY A 573 -27.54 -26.00 24.12
C GLY A 573 -27.09 -26.49 22.73
N VAL A 574 -26.47 -25.60 21.96
CA VAL A 574 -25.95 -25.92 20.61
C VAL A 574 -25.02 -27.15 20.59
N SER A 575 -24.21 -27.38 21.64
CA SER A 575 -23.35 -28.55 21.76
C SER A 575 -24.11 -29.85 21.99
N GLY A 576 -25.17 -29.82 22.81
CA GLY A 576 -26.01 -30.99 23.05
C GLY A 576 -26.83 -31.35 21.82
N ILE A 577 -27.41 -30.35 21.15
CA ILE A 577 -28.07 -30.50 19.85
C ILE A 577 -27.11 -31.13 18.83
N ALA A 578 -25.88 -30.62 18.72
CA ALA A 578 -24.90 -31.16 17.78
C ALA A 578 -24.52 -32.62 18.07
N CYS A 579 -24.36 -32.98 19.34
CA CYS A 579 -24.06 -34.36 19.73
C CYS A 579 -25.23 -35.29 19.40
N ALA A 580 -26.46 -34.93 19.79
CA ALA A 580 -27.66 -35.68 19.46
C ALA A 580 -27.88 -35.78 17.95
N TRP A 581 -27.61 -34.70 17.21
CA TRP A 581 -27.65 -34.69 15.75
C TRP A 581 -26.63 -35.65 15.13
N GLY A 582 -25.39 -35.69 15.63
CA GLY A 582 -24.36 -36.60 15.14
C GLY A 582 -24.70 -38.09 15.33
N LEU A 583 -25.46 -38.42 16.38
CA LEU A 583 -25.86 -39.79 16.71
C LEU A 583 -27.15 -40.25 16.01
N ARG A 584 -27.85 -39.36 15.28
CA ARG A 584 -29.21 -39.59 14.73
C ARG A 584 -29.37 -40.81 13.81
N HIS A 585 -28.28 -41.29 13.21
CA HIS A 585 -28.29 -42.41 12.27
C HIS A 585 -27.77 -43.73 12.88
N THR A 586 -27.72 -43.82 14.20
CA THR A 586 -27.20 -44.98 14.95
C THR A 586 -28.25 -45.61 15.81
N ASP A 587 -28.06 -46.84 16.30
CA ASP A 587 -29.03 -47.53 17.17
C ASP A 587 -28.93 -47.19 18.65
N HIS A 588 -28.13 -46.19 19.01
CA HIS A 588 -28.05 -45.70 20.38
C HIS A 588 -29.36 -45.03 20.84
N GLU A 589 -29.69 -45.23 22.12
CA GLU A 589 -30.79 -44.55 22.82
C GLU A 589 -30.22 -43.29 23.46
N VAL A 590 -30.70 -42.11 23.05
CA VAL A 590 -30.09 -40.82 23.47
C VAL A 590 -31.07 -40.03 24.32
N HIS A 591 -30.68 -39.67 25.54
CA HIS A 591 -31.47 -38.86 26.45
C HIS A 591 -30.85 -37.46 26.58
N LEU A 592 -31.52 -36.44 26.04
CA LEU A 592 -31.10 -35.06 26.14
C LEU A 592 -31.83 -34.36 27.29
N TYR A 593 -31.11 -34.01 28.34
CA TYR A 593 -31.63 -33.34 29.54
C TYR A 593 -31.36 -31.83 29.49
N GLU A 594 -32.41 -31.02 29.59
CA GLU A 594 -32.34 -29.57 29.64
C GLU A 594 -33.01 -29.05 30.92
N ALA A 595 -32.34 -28.13 31.60
CA ALA A 595 -32.79 -27.56 32.87
C ALA A 595 -33.87 -26.49 32.69
N ASP A 596 -33.95 -25.89 31.50
CA ASP A 596 -34.92 -24.86 31.13
C ASP A 596 -36.18 -25.45 30.46
N THR A 597 -37.19 -24.61 30.21
CA THR A 597 -38.46 -25.01 29.58
C THR A 597 -38.33 -25.24 28.07
N GLN A 598 -37.13 -25.09 27.51
CA GLN A 598 -36.87 -25.22 26.07
C GLN A 598 -35.40 -25.51 25.77
N ILE A 599 -35.17 -26.22 24.67
CA ILE A 599 -33.85 -26.43 24.08
C ILE A 599 -33.33 -25.14 23.42
N GLY A 600 -32.01 -25.05 23.27
CA GLY A 600 -31.29 -24.01 22.53
C GLY A 600 -30.24 -23.27 23.36
N GLY A 601 -30.46 -23.16 24.68
CA GLY A 601 -29.59 -22.39 25.57
C GLY A 601 -29.45 -20.93 25.12
N HIS A 602 -28.25 -20.54 24.65
CA HIS A 602 -28.00 -19.21 24.10
C HIS A 602 -28.67 -18.96 22.73
N ALA A 603 -29.04 -20.02 22.00
CA ALA A 603 -29.89 -19.93 20.81
C ALA A 603 -31.35 -19.80 21.23
N HIS A 604 -31.70 -18.59 21.67
CA HIS A 604 -33.00 -18.26 22.20
C HIS A 604 -33.59 -17.08 21.44
N SER A 605 -34.78 -17.32 20.90
CA SER A 605 -35.62 -16.28 20.33
C SER A 605 -36.89 -16.09 21.14
N PHE A 606 -37.17 -14.85 21.50
CA PHE A 606 -38.42 -14.45 22.13
C PHE A 606 -39.45 -14.12 21.05
N THR A 607 -40.60 -14.79 21.07
CA THR A 607 -41.72 -14.49 20.18
C THR A 607 -42.70 -13.60 20.93
N PHE A 608 -42.94 -12.39 20.43
CA PHE A 608 -44.03 -11.55 20.91
C PHE A 608 -44.99 -11.16 19.80
N GLU A 609 -46.23 -10.92 20.20
CA GLU A 609 -47.29 -10.52 19.30
C GLU A 609 -47.57 -9.03 19.48
N LYS A 610 -47.58 -8.29 18.37
CA LYS A 610 -47.95 -6.87 18.37
C LYS A 610 -48.72 -6.54 17.11
N ASN A 611 -49.89 -5.91 17.29
CA ASN A 611 -50.83 -5.61 16.20
C ASN A 611 -51.22 -6.84 15.36
N GLY A 612 -51.41 -8.01 16.00
CA GLY A 612 -51.74 -9.28 15.34
C GLY A 612 -50.59 -9.94 14.58
N ASN A 613 -49.39 -9.37 14.60
CA ASN A 613 -48.20 -9.95 13.97
C ASN A 613 -47.29 -10.57 15.03
N LYS A 614 -46.94 -11.84 14.85
CA LYS A 614 -45.94 -12.53 15.66
C LYS A 614 -44.54 -12.23 15.11
N VAL A 615 -43.67 -11.71 15.96
CA VAL A 615 -42.28 -11.43 15.62
C VAL A 615 -41.38 -12.18 16.58
N THR A 616 -40.41 -12.88 16.01
CA THR A 616 -39.40 -13.66 16.74
C THR A 616 -38.10 -12.88 16.78
N VAL A 617 -37.53 -12.67 17.96
CA VAL A 617 -36.34 -11.83 18.17
C VAL A 617 -35.29 -12.61 18.96
N ASP A 618 -34.10 -12.75 18.39
CA ASP A 618 -32.97 -13.38 19.06
C ASP A 618 -32.42 -12.49 20.16
N THR A 619 -32.07 -13.12 21.29
CA THR A 619 -31.55 -12.41 22.47
C THR A 619 -30.16 -12.86 22.87
N GLY A 620 -29.68 -14.01 22.40
CA GLY A 620 -28.32 -14.49 22.63
C GLY A 620 -27.56 -14.65 21.31
N PHE A 621 -27.83 -15.72 20.57
CA PHE A 621 -27.26 -15.94 19.25
C PHE A 621 -28.00 -15.17 18.15
N ILE A 622 -27.39 -14.08 17.68
CA ILE A 622 -28.00 -13.21 16.68
C ILE A 622 -27.31 -13.35 15.31
N VAL A 623 -25.97 -13.33 15.28
CA VAL A 623 -25.20 -13.22 14.04
C VAL A 623 -24.19 -14.36 13.86
N MET A 624 -23.91 -14.69 12.61
CA MET A 624 -22.90 -15.67 12.21
C MET A 624 -22.22 -15.24 10.91
N GLN A 625 -20.99 -15.74 10.71
CA GLN A 625 -20.26 -15.58 9.46
C GLN A 625 -20.14 -16.96 8.80
N GLU A 626 -20.85 -17.20 7.71
CA GLU A 626 -20.95 -18.53 7.08
C GLU A 626 -19.57 -19.18 6.80
N ASP A 627 -18.60 -18.40 6.30
CA ASP A 627 -17.22 -18.84 6.05
C ASP A 627 -16.51 -19.39 7.31
N MET A 628 -16.87 -18.86 8.49
CA MET A 628 -16.26 -19.20 9.79
C MET A 628 -17.10 -20.17 10.62
N TYR A 629 -18.27 -20.56 10.11
CA TYR A 629 -19.23 -21.44 10.77
C TYR A 629 -19.57 -22.64 9.87
N PRO A 630 -18.58 -23.39 9.35
CA PRO A 630 -18.82 -24.41 8.33
C PRO A 630 -19.72 -25.56 8.83
N THR A 631 -19.55 -26.01 10.07
CA THR A 631 -20.34 -27.13 10.60
C THR A 631 -21.77 -26.70 10.90
N LEU A 632 -21.96 -25.55 11.54
CA LEU A 632 -23.29 -25.00 11.80
C LEU A 632 -24.01 -24.67 10.48
N THR A 633 -23.32 -24.06 9.51
CA THR A 633 -23.91 -23.74 8.20
C THR A 633 -24.35 -25.00 7.45
N THR A 634 -23.58 -26.08 7.55
CA THR A 634 -23.96 -27.37 6.95
C THR A 634 -25.21 -27.95 7.62
N PHE A 635 -25.27 -27.91 8.94
CA PHE A 635 -26.45 -28.32 9.71
C PHE A 635 -27.71 -27.50 9.37
N LEU A 636 -27.61 -26.17 9.31
CA LEU A 636 -28.73 -25.31 8.92
C LEU A 636 -29.24 -25.64 7.52
N LYS A 637 -28.34 -25.94 6.57
CA LYS A 637 -28.69 -26.38 5.22
C LYS A 637 -29.40 -27.72 5.21
N GLU A 638 -28.92 -28.70 5.99
CA GLU A 638 -29.57 -30.02 6.11
C GLU A 638 -30.99 -29.91 6.73
N LEU A 639 -31.20 -28.97 7.64
CA LEU A 639 -32.53 -28.66 8.21
C LEU A 639 -33.40 -27.77 7.31
N ASN A 640 -32.93 -27.36 6.12
CA ASN A 640 -33.59 -26.39 5.25
C ASN A 640 -33.91 -25.04 5.93
N VAL A 641 -33.05 -24.61 6.86
CA VAL A 641 -33.18 -23.33 7.57
C VAL A 641 -32.35 -22.27 6.86
N ALA A 642 -33.01 -21.23 6.37
CA ALA A 642 -32.35 -20.16 5.62
C ALA A 642 -31.61 -19.15 6.53
N THR A 643 -30.47 -18.69 6.06
CA THR A 643 -29.77 -17.50 6.57
C THR A 643 -30.07 -16.29 5.69
N ILE A 644 -30.03 -15.09 6.26
CA ILE A 644 -30.16 -13.81 5.53
C ILE A 644 -28.99 -12.89 5.88
N ALA A 645 -28.63 -12.00 4.95
CA ALA A 645 -27.61 -10.99 5.18
C ALA A 645 -28.03 -10.05 6.32
N THR A 646 -27.06 -9.63 7.13
CA THR A 646 -27.27 -8.72 8.27
C THR A 646 -26.38 -7.49 8.19
N ASP A 647 -26.87 -6.38 8.75
CA ASP A 647 -26.10 -5.16 8.92
C ASP A 647 -25.26 -5.24 10.20
N MET A 648 -23.94 -5.08 10.07
CA MET A 648 -22.98 -5.12 11.17
C MET A 648 -22.33 -3.75 11.44
N SER A 649 -23.02 -2.68 11.11
CA SER A 649 -22.58 -1.34 11.49
C SER A 649 -22.48 -1.21 13.00
N THR A 650 -21.44 -0.51 13.45
CA THR A 650 -21.13 -0.28 14.87
C THR A 650 -21.01 1.22 15.13
N SER A 651 -21.46 1.66 16.29
CA SER A 651 -21.23 3.00 16.81
C SER A 651 -20.67 2.91 18.23
N VAL A 652 -19.83 3.88 18.58
CA VAL A 652 -19.20 3.96 19.90
C VAL A 652 -19.43 5.35 20.47
N SER A 653 -19.98 5.41 21.69
CA SER A 653 -20.20 6.64 22.45
C SER A 653 -19.76 6.46 23.89
N GLU A 654 -19.46 7.57 24.56
CA GLU A 654 -19.38 7.58 26.03
C GLU A 654 -20.77 7.78 26.64
N GLU A 655 -20.97 7.30 27.85
CA GLU A 655 -22.14 7.58 28.67
C GLU A 655 -22.32 9.10 28.81
N ASP A 656 -23.51 9.59 28.41
CA ASP A 656 -23.86 11.02 28.31
C ASP A 656 -22.93 11.89 27.45
N GLY A 657 -22.03 11.26 26.68
CA GLY A 657 -21.03 11.91 25.85
C GLY A 657 -21.39 11.92 24.35
N PRO A 658 -20.61 12.65 23.53
CA PRO A 658 -20.77 12.61 22.09
C PRO A 658 -20.35 11.25 21.53
N VAL A 659 -20.89 10.91 20.35
CA VAL A 659 -20.44 9.75 19.59
C VAL A 659 -18.97 9.94 19.18
N ALA A 660 -18.15 8.97 19.57
CA ALA A 660 -16.73 8.92 19.24
C ALA A 660 -16.57 8.65 17.74
N TRP A 661 -17.17 7.56 17.23
CA TRP A 661 -17.24 7.22 15.81
C TRP A 661 -18.38 6.23 15.52
N GLY A 662 -18.76 6.10 14.24
CA GLY A 662 -19.64 5.02 13.77
C GLY A 662 -19.32 4.59 12.33
N SER A 663 -19.59 3.32 11.99
CA SER A 663 -19.17 2.72 10.72
C SER A 663 -20.22 2.77 9.60
N THR A 664 -21.43 3.24 9.88
CA THR A 664 -22.53 3.39 8.91
C THR A 664 -22.18 4.27 7.70
N SER A 665 -21.25 5.22 7.84
CA SER A 665 -20.71 6.00 6.72
C SER A 665 -19.35 6.61 7.10
N ILE A 666 -18.56 7.00 6.10
CA ILE A 666 -17.32 7.78 6.33
C ILE A 666 -17.62 9.07 7.13
N TRP A 667 -18.81 9.65 6.95
CA TRP A 667 -19.19 10.86 7.67
C TRP A 667 -19.55 10.58 9.13
N ASN A 668 -20.20 9.45 9.43
CA ASN A 668 -20.48 9.05 10.81
C ASN A 668 -19.20 8.63 11.55
N PHE A 669 -18.19 8.19 10.81
CA PHE A 669 -16.88 7.88 11.36
C PHE A 669 -16.12 9.16 11.75
N ILE A 670 -16.13 10.18 10.88
CA ILE A 670 -15.48 11.48 11.15
C ILE A 670 -16.33 12.34 12.11
N GLY A 671 -17.65 12.23 12.11
CA GLY A 671 -18.59 12.97 12.94
C GLY A 671 -18.79 14.44 12.56
N SER A 672 -17.72 15.22 12.38
CA SER A 672 -17.79 16.66 12.03
C SER A 672 -16.49 17.17 11.38
N TRP A 673 -16.59 18.28 10.63
CA TRP A 673 -15.42 18.91 10.00
C TRP A 673 -14.34 19.37 10.99
N SER A 674 -14.72 19.84 12.19
CA SER A 674 -13.78 20.21 13.24
C SER A 674 -12.97 19.01 13.75
N ARG A 675 -13.55 17.80 13.71
CA ARG A 675 -12.86 16.57 14.14
C ARG A 675 -11.71 16.19 13.20
N LEU A 676 -11.77 16.56 11.92
CA LEU A 676 -10.64 16.42 10.98
C LEU A 676 -9.44 17.31 11.34
N CYS A 677 -9.61 18.33 12.17
CA CYS A 677 -8.52 19.16 12.67
C CYS A 677 -7.97 18.65 14.02
N SER A 678 -8.53 17.58 14.57
CA SER A 678 -8.16 17.07 15.90
C SER A 678 -6.98 16.10 15.84
N PRO A 679 -5.85 16.38 16.52
CA PRO A 679 -4.74 15.43 16.64
C PRO A 679 -5.16 14.10 17.25
N TRP A 680 -6.10 14.15 18.20
CA TRP A 680 -6.70 12.98 18.85
C TRP A 680 -7.31 12.01 17.83
N PHE A 681 -8.06 12.55 16.84
CA PHE A 681 -8.72 11.75 15.82
C PHE A 681 -7.69 11.09 14.90
N TRP A 682 -6.71 11.87 14.42
CA TRP A 682 -5.66 11.32 13.55
C TRP A 682 -4.80 10.29 14.25
N ARG A 683 -4.54 10.43 15.56
CA ARG A 683 -3.83 9.40 16.33
C ARG A 683 -4.63 8.10 16.38
N LEU A 684 -5.94 8.17 16.65
CA LEU A 684 -6.83 7.01 16.61
C LEU A 684 -6.81 6.34 15.22
N MET A 685 -6.95 7.13 14.14
CA MET A 685 -6.94 6.61 12.76
C MET A 685 -5.64 5.92 12.40
N PHE A 686 -4.53 6.54 12.77
CA PHE A 686 -3.21 6.00 12.52
C PHE A 686 -3.02 4.66 13.24
N ASP A 687 -3.42 4.56 14.51
CA ASP A 687 -3.30 3.33 15.28
C ASP A 687 -4.22 2.22 14.77
N ILE A 688 -5.44 2.53 14.30
CA ILE A 688 -6.32 1.56 13.62
C ILE A 688 -5.64 0.99 12.38
N LEU A 689 -5.11 1.86 11.51
CA LEU A 689 -4.39 1.42 10.31
C LEU A 689 -3.16 0.60 10.70
N ARG A 690 -2.38 1.06 11.67
CA ARG A 690 -1.17 0.36 12.14
C ARG A 690 -1.52 -1.02 12.69
N TYR A 691 -2.54 -1.15 13.53
CA TYR A 691 -2.98 -2.43 14.08
C TYR A 691 -3.36 -3.41 12.97
N ASN A 692 -4.17 -2.98 11.99
CA ASN A 692 -4.57 -3.83 10.86
C ASN A 692 -3.39 -4.38 10.03
N PHE A 693 -2.28 -3.64 9.92
CA PHE A 693 -1.12 -4.05 9.12
C PHE A 693 0.01 -4.74 9.89
N PHE A 694 0.07 -4.59 11.21
CA PHE A 694 1.20 -5.05 12.05
C PHE A 694 0.81 -6.03 13.15
N ALA A 695 -0.47 -6.14 13.54
CA ALA A 695 -0.87 -6.99 14.67
C ALA A 695 -0.40 -8.46 14.49
N THR A 696 -0.51 -9.00 13.27
CA THR A 696 -0.14 -10.39 12.95
C THR A 696 1.37 -10.66 13.00
N ASP A 697 2.22 -9.63 13.16
CA ASP A 697 3.66 -9.83 13.36
C ASP A 697 3.98 -10.54 14.67
N ILE A 698 3.06 -10.49 15.66
CA ILE A 698 3.20 -11.18 16.94
C ILE A 698 3.47 -12.69 16.77
N PHE A 699 2.96 -13.30 15.70
CA PHE A 699 3.17 -14.72 15.39
C PHE A 699 4.61 -15.04 14.98
N ALA A 700 5.37 -14.05 14.49
CA ALA A 700 6.76 -14.22 14.11
C ALA A 700 7.74 -13.90 15.27
N GLU A 701 7.35 -13.00 16.20
CA GLU A 701 8.20 -12.51 17.30
C GLU A 701 8.65 -13.63 18.26
N LYS A 702 7.77 -14.59 18.58
CA LYS A 702 8.04 -15.61 19.61
C LYS A 702 8.99 -16.73 19.19
N SER A 703 9.33 -16.85 17.90
CA SER A 703 10.22 -17.93 17.41
C SER A 703 11.67 -17.84 17.90
N ASN A 704 12.10 -16.68 18.44
CA ASN A 704 13.44 -16.53 19.01
C ASN A 704 13.54 -16.95 20.49
N LYS A 705 12.42 -17.18 21.19
CA LYS A 705 12.42 -17.64 22.60
C LYS A 705 11.97 -19.09 22.80
N SER A 706 11.23 -19.70 21.86
CA SER A 706 10.61 -21.03 22.07
C SER A 706 11.44 -22.23 21.61
N ARG A 707 12.77 -22.10 21.46
CA ARG A 707 13.62 -23.26 21.13
C ARG A 707 14.13 -24.03 22.36
N LEU A 708 13.87 -23.52 23.56
CA LEU A 708 14.17 -24.19 24.82
C LEU A 708 13.01 -23.88 25.78
N ASP A 709 12.43 -24.95 26.31
CA ASP A 709 11.49 -25.01 27.44
C ASP A 709 9.99 -24.74 27.17
N GLU A 710 9.17 -25.67 27.65
CA GLU A 710 7.73 -25.45 27.89
C GLU A 710 7.59 -24.13 28.66
N PRO A 711 6.68 -23.22 28.26
CA PRO A 711 6.43 -22.03 29.08
C PRO A 711 6.11 -22.51 30.49
N ASP A 712 6.85 -21.99 31.48
CA ASP A 712 6.69 -22.34 32.88
C ASP A 712 5.19 -22.38 33.22
N LYS A 713 4.73 -23.44 33.87
CA LYS A 713 3.29 -23.66 34.17
C LYS A 713 2.67 -22.39 34.79
N ASN A 714 3.48 -21.62 35.50
CA ASN A 714 3.10 -20.40 36.22
C ASN A 714 3.20 -19.08 35.44
N GLU A 715 3.82 -19.01 34.26
CA GLU A 715 4.03 -17.72 33.58
C GLU A 715 2.79 -17.30 32.76
N LYS A 716 2.18 -16.15 33.09
CA LYS A 716 1.00 -15.63 32.40
C LYS A 716 1.32 -15.31 30.93
N LEU A 717 0.41 -15.63 30.02
CA LEU A 717 0.55 -15.24 28.60
C LEU A 717 0.44 -13.71 28.48
N GLU A 718 1.27 -13.10 27.62
CA GLU A 718 1.23 -11.65 27.33
C GLU A 718 -0.21 -11.22 27.00
N SER A 719 -0.75 -10.29 27.80
CA SER A 719 -2.10 -9.77 27.59
C SER A 719 -2.13 -8.81 26.40
N ILE A 720 -3.32 -8.58 25.83
CA ILE A 720 -3.47 -7.57 24.77
C ILE A 720 -3.11 -6.16 25.27
N GLY A 721 -3.36 -5.84 26.55
CA GLY A 721 -2.93 -4.57 27.14
C GLY A 721 -1.40 -4.41 27.10
N GLU A 722 -0.68 -5.43 27.58
CA GLU A 722 0.79 -5.46 27.59
C GLU A 722 1.37 -5.36 26.17
N TYR A 723 0.79 -6.09 25.21
CA TYR A 723 1.17 -6.00 23.80
C TYR A 723 1.01 -4.57 23.26
N LEU A 724 -0.14 -3.93 23.52
CA LEU A 724 -0.42 -2.59 23.02
C LEU A 724 0.48 -1.53 23.67
N ASP A 725 0.79 -1.68 24.96
CA ASP A 725 1.73 -0.82 25.68
C ASP A 725 3.14 -0.96 25.13
N ARG A 726 3.63 -2.20 24.98
CA ARG A 726 4.95 -2.49 24.43
C ARG A 726 5.14 -1.90 23.03
N HIS A 727 4.08 -1.91 22.21
CA HIS A 727 4.11 -1.37 20.85
C HIS A 727 3.67 0.10 20.75
N GLY A 728 3.41 0.78 21.88
CA GLY A 728 3.10 2.21 21.92
C GLY A 728 1.81 2.60 21.20
N TYR A 729 0.76 1.78 21.32
CA TYR A 729 -0.60 2.15 20.87
C TYR A 729 -1.23 3.14 21.84
N SER A 730 -2.00 4.08 21.31
CA SER A 730 -2.61 5.14 22.10
C SER A 730 -3.78 4.67 22.97
N GLU A 731 -4.02 5.39 24.06
CA GLU A 731 -5.20 5.17 24.93
C GLU A 731 -6.51 5.36 24.16
N GLN A 732 -6.53 6.25 23.17
CA GLN A 732 -7.68 6.42 22.29
C GLN A 732 -7.99 5.14 21.51
N PHE A 733 -6.96 4.50 20.95
CA PHE A 733 -7.12 3.24 20.22
C PHE A 733 -7.65 2.12 21.12
N LYS A 734 -7.05 1.96 22.31
CA LYS A 734 -7.50 0.98 23.31
C LYS A 734 -8.97 1.21 23.68
N ARG A 735 -9.30 2.43 24.10
CA ARG A 735 -10.59 2.76 24.71
C ARG A 735 -11.74 2.96 23.73
N TYR A 736 -11.51 3.45 22.52
CA TYR A 736 -12.61 3.76 21.60
C TYR A 736 -12.73 2.80 20.44
N TYR A 737 -11.66 2.09 20.08
CA TYR A 737 -11.71 1.13 18.97
C TYR A 737 -11.66 -0.30 19.48
N LEU A 738 -10.55 -0.70 20.10
CA LEU A 738 -10.35 -2.12 20.42
C LEU A 738 -11.31 -2.62 21.48
N ILE A 739 -11.53 -1.87 22.57
CA ILE A 739 -12.45 -2.32 23.61
C ILE A 739 -13.88 -2.41 23.09
N ALA A 740 -14.30 -1.49 22.21
CA ALA A 740 -15.63 -1.54 21.62
C ALA A 740 -15.80 -2.80 20.77
N ASP A 741 -14.81 -3.13 19.95
CA ASP A 741 -14.85 -4.36 19.14
C ASP A 741 -14.79 -5.63 20.00
N VAL A 742 -13.92 -5.69 21.01
CA VAL A 742 -13.70 -6.91 21.81
C VAL A 742 -14.80 -7.08 22.86
N ALA A 743 -15.07 -6.07 23.67
CA ALA A 743 -16.06 -6.19 24.74
C ALA A 743 -17.48 -6.33 24.21
N ALA A 744 -17.82 -5.78 23.03
CA ALA A 744 -19.13 -6.01 22.43
C ALA A 744 -19.33 -7.47 21.97
N ILE A 745 -18.25 -8.13 21.54
CA ILE A 745 -18.31 -9.52 21.08
C ILE A 745 -18.41 -10.51 22.25
N TRP A 746 -17.56 -10.35 23.28
CA TRP A 746 -17.49 -11.32 24.40
C TRP A 746 -18.17 -10.84 25.69
N CYS A 747 -18.76 -9.64 25.68
CA CYS A 747 -19.48 -9.08 26.83
C CYS A 747 -18.60 -9.01 28.10
N MET A 748 -17.31 -8.73 27.91
CA MET A 748 -16.29 -8.72 28.96
C MET A 748 -16.14 -7.32 29.57
N SER A 749 -15.64 -7.25 30.81
CA SER A 749 -15.23 -5.98 31.40
C SER A 749 -13.95 -5.46 30.74
N THR A 750 -13.69 -4.16 30.86
CA THR A 750 -12.46 -3.57 30.30
C THR A 750 -11.19 -4.14 30.93
N ALA A 751 -11.23 -4.45 32.24
CA ALA A 751 -10.15 -5.12 32.95
C ALA A 751 -9.88 -6.51 32.38
N ASP A 752 -10.91 -7.35 32.24
CA ASP A 752 -10.73 -8.72 31.74
C ASP A 752 -10.10 -8.74 30.34
N VAL A 753 -10.48 -7.78 29.48
CA VAL A 753 -9.91 -7.65 28.14
C VAL A 753 -8.43 -7.26 28.21
N PHE A 754 -8.08 -6.13 28.81
CA PHE A 754 -6.70 -5.62 28.72
C PHE A 754 -5.72 -6.33 29.65
N GLU A 755 -6.19 -6.83 30.79
CA GLU A 755 -5.31 -7.43 31.80
C GLU A 755 -5.10 -8.93 31.58
N ASP A 756 -6.07 -9.68 31.03
CA ASP A 756 -6.02 -11.15 31.03
C ASP A 756 -6.31 -11.82 29.68
N TYR A 757 -6.87 -11.12 28.70
CA TYR A 757 -7.08 -11.68 27.36
C TYR A 757 -5.73 -11.80 26.63
N PRO A 758 -5.27 -13.02 26.26
CA PRO A 758 -3.97 -13.20 25.61
C PRO A 758 -3.91 -12.56 24.22
N ALA A 759 -2.89 -11.75 23.97
CA ALA A 759 -2.75 -10.97 22.73
C ALA A 759 -2.76 -11.85 21.48
N GLU A 760 -2.02 -12.96 21.50
CA GLU A 760 -1.89 -13.89 20.37
C GLU A 760 -3.23 -14.55 20.02
N ALA A 761 -4.02 -14.95 21.03
CA ALA A 761 -5.32 -15.56 20.83
C ALA A 761 -6.32 -14.55 20.23
N LEU A 762 -6.32 -13.31 20.74
CA LEU A 762 -7.20 -12.26 20.23
C LEU A 762 -6.83 -11.85 18.79
N ILE A 763 -5.55 -11.61 18.52
CA ILE A 763 -5.08 -11.22 17.18
C ILE A 763 -5.34 -12.34 16.17
N HIS A 764 -5.17 -13.60 16.57
CA HIS A 764 -5.50 -14.74 15.70
C HIS A 764 -7.00 -14.78 15.40
N PHE A 765 -7.84 -14.59 16.42
CA PHE A 765 -9.28 -14.47 16.20
C PHE A 765 -9.61 -13.35 15.21
N MET A 766 -9.09 -12.14 15.43
CA MET A 766 -9.37 -10.97 14.59
C MET A 766 -8.87 -11.17 13.15
N SER A 767 -7.70 -11.81 12.97
CA SER A 767 -7.16 -12.14 11.65
C SER A 767 -8.06 -13.15 10.93
N THR A 768 -8.45 -14.23 11.60
CA THR A 768 -9.23 -15.32 11.00
C THR A 768 -10.64 -14.86 10.63
N HIS A 769 -11.27 -14.03 11.47
CA HIS A 769 -12.59 -13.45 11.21
C HIS A 769 -12.52 -12.19 10.33
N ARG A 770 -11.36 -11.90 9.72
CA ARG A 770 -11.12 -10.75 8.82
C ARG A 770 -11.44 -9.39 9.45
N LEU A 771 -11.46 -9.29 10.77
CA LEU A 771 -11.63 -8.02 11.50
C LEU A 771 -10.41 -7.10 11.33
N LEU A 772 -9.24 -7.66 11.03
CA LEU A 772 -8.03 -6.88 10.65
C LEU A 772 -8.05 -6.36 9.20
N ASN A 773 -8.99 -6.82 8.36
CA ASN A 773 -9.09 -6.48 6.95
C ASN A 773 -10.19 -5.44 6.66
N THR A 774 -10.80 -4.86 7.69
CA THR A 774 -11.96 -3.95 7.57
C THR A 774 -11.73 -2.72 6.68
N VAL A 775 -10.47 -2.32 6.48
CA VAL A 775 -10.08 -1.23 5.57
C VAL A 775 -9.99 -1.67 4.11
N THR A 776 -9.83 -2.97 3.84
CA THR A 776 -9.58 -3.53 2.51
C THR A 776 -10.71 -4.42 1.98
N GLU A 777 -11.55 -4.97 2.86
CA GLU A 777 -12.58 -5.96 2.51
C GLU A 777 -13.88 -5.71 3.29
N SER A 778 -15.03 -5.94 2.64
CA SER A 778 -16.34 -5.96 3.31
C SER A 778 -16.65 -7.38 3.81
N LEU A 779 -16.96 -7.52 5.10
CA LEU A 779 -17.36 -8.79 5.70
C LEU A 779 -18.80 -9.14 5.28
N LYS A 780 -19.04 -10.44 5.00
CA LYS A 780 -20.38 -10.97 4.75
C LYS A 780 -20.87 -11.67 6.02
N TRP A 781 -21.73 -10.98 6.76
CA TRP A 781 -22.39 -11.52 7.94
C TRP A 781 -23.82 -11.93 7.61
N GLY A 782 -24.31 -12.93 8.32
CA GLY A 782 -25.70 -13.38 8.26
C GLY A 782 -26.32 -13.60 9.63
N THR A 783 -27.63 -13.77 9.62
CA THR A 783 -28.47 -14.17 10.76
C THR A 783 -29.40 -15.28 10.31
N VAL A 784 -29.86 -16.11 11.25
CA VAL A 784 -30.90 -17.12 10.95
C VAL A 784 -32.22 -16.41 10.66
N LYS A 785 -32.86 -16.73 9.53
CA LYS A 785 -34.15 -16.16 9.17
C LYS A 785 -35.20 -16.59 10.17
N ASN A 786 -36.02 -15.64 10.66
CA ASN A 786 -37.02 -15.84 11.71
C ASN A 786 -36.44 -16.24 13.08
N GLY A 787 -35.15 -16.03 13.29
CA GLY A 787 -34.44 -16.26 14.54
C GLY A 787 -33.97 -17.69 14.76
N SER A 788 -33.04 -17.84 15.69
CA SER A 788 -32.36 -19.09 16.04
C SER A 788 -33.30 -20.23 16.46
N LYS A 789 -34.45 -19.90 17.06
CA LYS A 789 -35.53 -20.87 17.35
C LYS A 789 -35.93 -21.70 16.12
N SER A 790 -35.83 -21.15 14.91
CA SER A 790 -36.20 -21.85 13.68
C SER A 790 -35.42 -23.15 13.46
N TYR A 791 -34.12 -23.16 13.76
CA TYR A 791 -33.34 -24.38 13.63
C TYR A 791 -33.53 -25.34 14.80
N VAL A 792 -33.80 -24.81 16.00
CA VAL A 792 -34.10 -25.63 17.17
C VAL A 792 -35.39 -26.42 16.95
N ASP A 793 -36.43 -25.74 16.44
CA ASP A 793 -37.72 -26.36 16.13
C ASP A 793 -37.58 -27.37 14.98
N ALA A 794 -36.81 -27.05 13.93
CA ALA A 794 -36.54 -27.99 12.84
C ALA A 794 -35.75 -29.22 13.32
N PHE A 795 -34.76 -29.04 14.19
CA PHE A 795 -34.02 -30.16 14.80
C PHE A 795 -34.95 -31.10 15.56
N LEU A 796 -35.81 -30.55 16.43
CA LEU A 796 -36.78 -31.34 17.21
C LEU A 796 -37.73 -32.15 16.32
N GLN A 797 -38.16 -31.59 15.19
CA GLN A 797 -39.01 -32.29 14.22
C GLN A 797 -38.30 -33.46 13.52
N THR A 798 -36.97 -33.41 13.44
CA THR A 798 -36.14 -34.45 12.81
C THR A 798 -35.55 -35.46 13.81
N MET A 799 -35.86 -35.30 15.10
CA MET A 799 -35.32 -36.15 16.16
C MET A 799 -35.84 -37.59 16.02
N PRO A 800 -34.96 -38.61 15.97
CA PRO A 800 -35.39 -40.01 15.89
C PRO A 800 -36.24 -40.42 17.11
N GLU A 801 -37.16 -41.39 16.94
CA GLU A 801 -38.05 -41.85 18.03
C GLU A 801 -37.32 -42.37 19.28
N LYS A 802 -36.11 -42.94 19.09
CA LYS A 802 -35.22 -43.43 20.16
C LYS A 802 -34.39 -42.35 20.85
N HIS A 803 -34.51 -41.10 20.40
CA HIS A 803 -33.92 -39.96 21.09
C HIS A 803 -35.02 -39.28 21.91
N HIS A 804 -34.78 -39.13 23.21
CA HIS A 804 -35.72 -38.56 24.16
C HIS A 804 -35.22 -37.19 24.63
N CYS A 805 -36.12 -36.20 24.65
CA CYS A 805 -35.85 -34.85 25.12
C CYS A 805 -36.59 -34.61 26.44
N HIS A 806 -35.84 -34.31 27.50
CA HIS A 806 -36.35 -34.09 28.85
C HIS A 806 -36.13 -32.62 29.24
N LEU A 807 -37.21 -31.83 29.22
CA LEU A 807 -37.18 -30.41 29.60
C LEU A 807 -37.40 -30.24 31.11
N GLU A 808 -37.09 -29.05 31.64
CA GLU A 808 -37.24 -28.72 33.06
C GLU A 808 -36.59 -29.71 34.03
N THR A 809 -35.60 -30.47 33.54
CA THR A 809 -34.99 -31.58 34.26
C THR A 809 -33.61 -31.17 34.76
N LYS A 810 -33.60 -30.55 35.93
CA LYS A 810 -32.35 -30.18 36.62
C LYS A 810 -31.69 -31.43 37.21
N ILE A 811 -30.40 -31.59 36.93
CA ILE A 811 -29.58 -32.67 37.48
C ILE A 811 -28.91 -32.18 38.76
N ARG A 812 -28.90 -33.04 39.80
CA ARG A 812 -28.27 -32.74 41.08
C ARG A 812 -26.79 -33.08 41.08
N ARG A 813 -26.42 -34.27 40.62
CA ARG A 813 -25.04 -34.74 40.50
C ARG A 813 -24.91 -35.89 39.51
N VAL A 814 -23.69 -36.14 39.06
CA VAL A 814 -23.31 -37.27 38.21
C VAL A 814 -22.24 -38.09 38.92
N GLN A 815 -22.35 -39.42 38.90
CA GLN A 815 -21.41 -40.32 39.56
C GLN A 815 -20.91 -41.39 38.58
N ARG A 816 -19.63 -41.76 38.72
CA ARG A 816 -19.04 -42.89 38.00
C ARG A 816 -19.27 -44.16 38.81
N GLU A 817 -19.80 -45.19 38.17
CA GLU A 817 -20.08 -46.46 38.81
C GLU A 817 -18.92 -47.46 38.61
N PRO A 818 -18.75 -48.45 39.49
CA PRO A 818 -17.68 -49.45 39.40
C PRO A 818 -17.73 -50.33 38.14
N ASP A 819 -18.90 -50.47 37.52
CA ASP A 819 -19.12 -51.24 36.29
C ASP A 819 -18.84 -50.45 35.01
N ASN A 820 -18.17 -49.29 35.15
CA ASN A 820 -17.86 -48.34 34.08
C ASN A 820 -19.08 -47.58 33.52
N SER A 821 -20.29 -47.80 34.05
CA SER A 821 -21.46 -46.97 33.75
C SER A 821 -21.43 -45.63 34.48
N VAL A 822 -22.36 -44.73 34.12
CA VAL A 822 -22.50 -43.41 34.72
C VAL A 822 -23.93 -43.23 35.21
N SER A 823 -24.08 -42.84 36.47
CA SER A 823 -25.38 -42.57 37.09
C SER A 823 -25.67 -41.07 37.18
N ILE A 824 -26.89 -40.69 36.81
CA ILE A 824 -27.44 -39.35 36.98
C ILE A 824 -28.36 -39.37 38.19
N VAL A 825 -28.09 -38.50 39.17
CA VAL A 825 -28.98 -38.28 40.31
C VAL A 825 -29.78 -37.00 40.06
N PHE A 826 -31.10 -37.14 39.99
CA PHE A 826 -32.01 -36.02 39.77
C PHE A 826 -32.33 -35.27 41.06
N MET A 827 -32.99 -34.12 40.94
CA MET A 827 -33.32 -33.27 42.08
C MET A 827 -34.34 -33.90 43.03
N ASP A 828 -35.21 -34.79 42.54
CA ASP A 828 -36.17 -35.56 43.33
C ASP A 828 -35.55 -36.77 44.04
N GLY A 829 -34.28 -37.05 43.78
CA GLY A 829 -33.53 -38.18 44.35
C GLY A 829 -33.61 -39.47 43.53
N SER A 830 -34.36 -39.49 42.42
CA SER A 830 -34.32 -40.61 41.47
C SER A 830 -32.93 -40.73 40.82
N VAL A 831 -32.60 -41.94 40.39
CA VAL A 831 -31.29 -42.27 39.79
C VAL A 831 -31.53 -43.05 38.50
N GLU A 832 -30.86 -42.64 37.43
CA GLU A 832 -30.83 -43.37 36.15
C GLU A 832 -29.38 -43.65 35.72
N ASN A 833 -29.16 -44.83 35.13
CA ASN A 833 -27.85 -45.28 34.67
C ASN A 833 -27.74 -45.24 33.14
N PHE A 834 -26.56 -44.84 32.66
CA PHE A 834 -26.21 -44.71 31.25
C PHE A 834 -24.85 -45.35 30.96
N ASP A 835 -24.68 -45.87 29.75
CA ASP A 835 -23.38 -46.38 29.29
C ASP A 835 -22.38 -45.24 29.06
N HIS A 836 -22.88 -44.07 28.61
CA HIS A 836 -22.06 -42.89 28.33
C HIS A 836 -22.79 -41.61 28.75
N LEU A 837 -22.05 -40.63 29.28
CA LEU A 837 -22.56 -39.31 29.59
C LEU A 837 -21.78 -38.21 28.86
N VAL A 838 -22.50 -37.26 28.27
CA VAL A 838 -21.94 -36.07 27.62
C VAL A 838 -22.36 -34.83 28.38
N PHE A 839 -21.40 -34.13 29.00
CA PHE A 839 -21.63 -32.79 29.52
C PHE A 839 -21.58 -31.77 28.39
N ALA A 840 -22.74 -31.29 27.97
CA ALA A 840 -22.95 -30.21 27.02
C ALA A 840 -23.28 -28.86 27.72
N VAL A 841 -22.79 -28.68 28.95
CA VAL A 841 -22.95 -27.50 29.81
C VAL A 841 -21.65 -26.68 29.90
N HIS A 842 -21.68 -25.54 30.60
CA HIS A 842 -20.45 -24.80 30.89
C HIS A 842 -19.48 -25.64 31.74
N ALA A 843 -18.17 -25.46 31.53
CA ALA A 843 -17.14 -26.24 32.23
C ALA A 843 -17.26 -26.20 33.76
N ASN A 844 -17.53 -25.02 34.33
CA ASN A 844 -17.77 -24.85 35.76
C ASN A 844 -19.03 -25.58 36.25
N GLN A 845 -20.09 -25.66 35.43
CA GLN A 845 -21.28 -26.44 35.74
C GLN A 845 -20.99 -27.94 35.70
N ALA A 846 -20.26 -28.42 34.69
CA ALA A 846 -19.84 -29.82 34.61
C ALA A 846 -19.00 -30.22 35.83
N LEU A 847 -18.04 -29.35 36.23
CA LEU A 847 -17.22 -29.57 37.42
C LEU A 847 -18.05 -29.63 38.70
N ASN A 848 -19.05 -28.74 38.85
CA ASN A 848 -19.97 -28.77 39.99
C ASN A 848 -20.84 -30.02 40.02
N LEU A 849 -21.31 -30.50 38.87
CA LEU A 849 -22.14 -31.72 38.77
C LEU A 849 -21.34 -33.00 39.08
N LEU A 850 -20.04 -33.02 38.74
CA LEU A 850 -19.13 -34.10 39.12
C LEU A 850 -18.76 -34.07 40.61
N GLY A 851 -18.63 -32.88 41.20
CA GLY A 851 -18.31 -32.71 42.62
C GLY A 851 -17.02 -33.45 43.02
N GLU A 852 -17.10 -34.30 44.04
CA GLU A 852 -15.96 -35.07 44.54
C GLU A 852 -15.43 -36.11 43.53
N GLN A 853 -16.28 -36.56 42.58
CA GLN A 853 -15.92 -37.53 41.54
C GLN A 853 -15.05 -36.93 40.43
N ALA A 854 -14.87 -35.61 40.39
CA ALA A 854 -13.99 -34.97 39.43
C ALA A 854 -12.52 -35.33 39.71
N THR A 855 -11.87 -35.88 38.69
CA THR A 855 -10.44 -36.22 38.71
C THR A 855 -9.59 -34.96 38.84
N ALA A 856 -8.30 -35.13 39.18
CA ALA A 856 -7.37 -34.00 39.27
C ALA A 856 -7.24 -33.25 37.92
N LEU A 857 -7.21 -34.00 36.81
CA LEU A 857 -7.14 -33.45 35.46
C LEU A 857 -8.41 -32.65 35.10
N GLU A 858 -9.59 -33.19 35.42
CA GLU A 858 -10.86 -32.49 35.21
C GLU A 858 -10.95 -31.20 36.02
N LYS A 859 -10.52 -31.23 37.30
CA LYS A 859 -10.45 -30.03 38.15
C LYS A 859 -9.52 -28.98 37.57
N GLU A 860 -8.34 -29.39 37.10
CA GLU A 860 -7.36 -28.49 36.48
C GLU A 860 -7.93 -27.82 35.22
N ILE A 861 -8.46 -28.62 34.28
CA ILE A 861 -8.87 -28.11 32.96
C ILE A 861 -10.21 -27.38 33.06
N LEU A 862 -11.24 -28.01 33.63
CA LEU A 862 -12.58 -27.41 33.71
C LEU A 862 -12.60 -26.17 34.61
N GLY A 863 -11.78 -26.15 35.67
CA GLY A 863 -11.64 -25.02 36.58
C GLY A 863 -11.04 -23.76 35.94
N ALA A 864 -10.34 -23.90 34.81
CA ALA A 864 -9.73 -22.76 34.09
C ALA A 864 -10.75 -21.94 33.28
N PHE A 865 -11.93 -22.49 32.99
CA PHE A 865 -12.94 -21.84 32.14
C PHE A 865 -13.98 -21.12 33.00
N ARG A 866 -13.77 -19.82 33.19
CA ARG A 866 -14.68 -18.93 33.92
C ARG A 866 -15.81 -18.41 33.03
N THR A 867 -16.89 -17.95 33.64
CA THR A 867 -18.00 -17.28 32.93
C THR A 867 -18.28 -15.89 33.51
N SER A 868 -18.72 -14.96 32.66
CA SER A 868 -19.26 -13.66 33.05
C SER A 868 -20.78 -13.69 33.04
N LYS A 869 -21.40 -13.13 34.08
CA LYS A 869 -22.85 -12.93 34.14
C LYS A 869 -23.21 -11.71 33.30
N ASN A 870 -24.18 -11.83 32.40
CA ASN A 870 -24.60 -10.76 31.51
C ASN A 870 -26.12 -10.65 31.49
N ASP A 871 -26.64 -9.45 31.75
CA ASP A 871 -28.08 -9.20 31.76
C ASP A 871 -28.51 -8.66 30.40
N ILE A 872 -29.49 -9.31 29.78
CA ILE A 872 -30.02 -8.97 28.46
C ILE A 872 -31.48 -8.56 28.60
N VAL A 873 -31.82 -7.43 28.00
CA VAL A 873 -33.15 -6.84 28.04
C VAL A 873 -33.63 -6.59 26.62
N LEU A 874 -34.72 -7.24 26.21
CA LEU A 874 -35.46 -6.93 24.99
C LEU A 874 -36.49 -5.84 25.32
N HIS A 875 -36.46 -4.72 24.60
CA HIS A 875 -37.35 -3.59 24.84
C HIS A 875 -37.61 -2.78 23.57
N LEU A 876 -38.53 -1.80 23.67
CA LEU A 876 -38.94 -0.96 22.54
C LEU A 876 -38.57 0.53 22.72
N ASP A 877 -37.88 0.87 23.80
CA ASP A 877 -37.45 2.24 24.13
C ASP A 877 -36.31 2.77 23.23
N PRO A 878 -36.57 3.73 22.32
CA PRO A 878 -35.54 4.28 21.45
C PRO A 878 -34.63 5.31 22.13
N THR A 879 -34.94 5.74 23.35
CA THR A 879 -34.19 6.79 24.07
C THR A 879 -32.81 6.31 24.54
N VAL A 880 -32.56 5.00 24.52
CA VAL A 880 -31.25 4.42 24.86
C VAL A 880 -30.22 4.60 23.73
N LEU A 881 -30.68 4.86 22.50
CA LEU A 881 -29.78 5.05 21.36
C LEU A 881 -29.13 6.44 21.38
N PRO A 882 -27.98 6.62 20.69
CA PRO A 882 -27.32 7.92 20.61
C PRO A 882 -28.27 9.04 20.17
N ALA A 883 -28.15 10.24 20.76
CA ALA A 883 -29.01 11.38 20.44
C ALA A 883 -28.97 11.76 18.94
N SER A 884 -27.80 11.61 18.31
CA SER A 884 -27.68 11.76 16.86
C SER A 884 -28.21 10.52 16.14
N LYS A 885 -29.35 10.69 15.45
CA LYS A 885 -29.93 9.63 14.58
C LYS A 885 -28.96 9.14 13.51
N SER A 886 -28.03 9.97 13.05
CA SER A 886 -27.03 9.56 12.05
C SER A 886 -26.05 8.52 12.60
N ALA A 887 -25.85 8.49 13.92
CA ALA A 887 -24.97 7.56 14.60
C ALA A 887 -25.64 6.23 14.98
N HIS A 888 -26.94 6.07 14.69
CA HIS A 888 -27.64 4.81 14.94
C HIS A 888 -27.06 3.73 14.04
N ALA A 889 -26.48 2.72 14.67
CA ALA A 889 -25.88 1.56 14.03
C ALA A 889 -26.60 0.28 14.46
N ALA A 890 -26.23 -0.85 13.86
CA ALA A 890 -26.74 -2.15 14.28
C ALA A 890 -26.29 -2.51 15.71
N TRP A 891 -25.04 -2.19 16.05
CA TRP A 891 -24.44 -2.35 17.37
C TRP A 891 -24.07 -0.96 17.92
N ASN A 892 -24.66 -0.55 19.04
CA ASN A 892 -24.38 0.76 19.63
C ASN A 892 -23.72 0.55 21.00
N CYS A 893 -22.39 0.67 21.03
CA CYS A 893 -21.57 0.45 22.22
C CYS A 893 -21.47 1.73 23.04
N VAL A 894 -21.80 1.62 24.33
CA VAL A 894 -21.73 2.74 25.28
C VAL A 894 -20.65 2.42 26.31
N ILE A 895 -19.58 3.22 26.29
CA ILE A 895 -18.49 3.14 27.25
C ILE A 895 -18.93 3.91 28.50
N PRO A 896 -18.93 3.29 29.70
CA PRO A 896 -19.28 3.96 30.94
C PRO A 896 -18.43 5.23 31.19
N SER A 897 -19.00 6.25 31.84
CA SER A 897 -18.30 7.50 32.13
C SER A 897 -17.25 7.31 33.23
N THR A 898 -16.12 8.02 33.10
CA THR A 898 -15.05 8.07 34.12
C THR A 898 -15.33 9.07 35.26
N GLN A 899 -16.45 9.79 35.24
CA GLN A 899 -16.74 10.86 36.21
C GLN A 899 -17.26 10.36 37.57
N ASP A 900 -17.55 9.07 37.72
CA ASP A 900 -17.83 8.52 39.05
C ASP A 900 -16.54 8.55 39.89
N ASN A 901 -16.50 9.40 40.92
CA ASN A 901 -15.44 9.52 41.94
C ASN A 901 -15.24 8.23 42.79
N GLN A 902 -15.75 7.09 42.34
CA GLN A 902 -15.44 5.80 42.92
C GLN A 902 -14.12 5.31 42.31
N SER A 903 -13.23 4.80 43.16
CA SER A 903 -11.88 4.31 42.82
C SER A 903 -11.76 3.71 41.42
N ARG A 904 -10.69 4.07 40.68
CA ARG A 904 -10.34 3.54 39.34
C ARG A 904 -10.56 2.02 39.18
N GLU A 905 -10.39 1.23 40.25
CA GLU A 905 -10.66 -0.22 40.26
C GLU A 905 -12.13 -0.62 39.98
N ASN A 906 -13.11 0.18 40.42
CA ASN A 906 -14.53 -0.11 40.16
C ASN A 906 -14.93 0.23 38.73
N TYR A 907 -14.27 1.21 38.11
CA TYR A 907 -14.48 1.58 36.71
C TYR A 907 -14.01 0.47 35.76
N SER A 908 -12.82 -0.08 35.96
CA SER A 908 -12.26 -1.13 35.08
C SER A 908 -13.09 -2.42 35.08
N ARG A 909 -13.83 -2.68 36.18
CA ARG A 909 -14.71 -3.84 36.35
C ARG A 909 -16.13 -3.65 35.81
N ARG A 910 -16.53 -2.44 35.37
CA ARG A 910 -17.85 -2.26 34.73
C ARG A 910 -17.85 -2.93 33.35
N GLN A 911 -18.90 -3.71 33.09
CA GLN A 911 -19.15 -4.29 31.76
C GLN A 911 -19.60 -3.20 30.78
N ILE A 912 -19.30 -3.40 29.50
CA ILE A 912 -19.76 -2.50 28.44
C ILE A 912 -21.24 -2.74 28.16
N CYS A 913 -21.97 -1.65 27.96
CA CYS A 913 -23.36 -1.67 27.54
C CYS A 913 -23.44 -1.65 26.01
N VAL A 914 -24.26 -2.53 25.44
CA VAL A 914 -24.45 -2.60 23.98
C VAL A 914 -25.93 -2.63 23.66
N HIS A 915 -26.38 -1.67 22.85
CA HIS A 915 -27.74 -1.65 22.31
C HIS A 915 -27.75 -2.19 20.88
N ASN A 916 -28.32 -3.39 20.70
CA ASN A 916 -28.49 -4.06 19.42
C ASN A 916 -29.80 -3.64 18.76
N ASP A 917 -29.74 -3.09 17.56
CA ASP A 917 -30.90 -2.69 16.76
C ASP A 917 -31.40 -3.87 15.93
N MET A 918 -32.39 -4.59 16.45
CA MET A 918 -32.86 -5.84 15.87
C MET A 918 -33.60 -5.63 14.54
N ASN A 919 -34.10 -4.42 14.30
CA ASN A 919 -34.62 -4.03 12.98
C ASN A 919 -33.54 -4.11 11.89
N ARG A 920 -32.29 -3.74 12.23
CA ARG A 920 -31.13 -3.87 11.34
C ARG A 920 -30.59 -5.31 11.33
N LEU A 921 -30.38 -5.88 12.52
CA LEU A 921 -29.68 -7.15 12.66
C LEU A 921 -30.48 -8.35 12.13
N GLN A 922 -31.78 -8.40 12.40
CA GLN A 922 -32.65 -9.51 11.99
C GLN A 922 -33.56 -9.15 10.82
N SER A 923 -33.37 -7.98 10.19
CA SER A 923 -34.26 -7.47 9.14
C SER A 923 -35.73 -7.42 9.59
N ILE A 924 -35.99 -7.14 10.87
CA ILE A 924 -37.35 -6.97 11.40
C ILE A 924 -37.95 -5.69 10.79
N PRO A 925 -39.18 -5.74 10.23
CA PRO A 925 -39.76 -4.60 9.52
C PRO A 925 -39.78 -3.32 10.36
N TRP A 926 -39.36 -2.21 9.77
CA TRP A 926 -39.24 -0.91 10.42
C TRP A 926 -40.59 -0.29 10.77
N PRO A 927 -40.68 0.57 11.81
CA PRO A 927 -41.90 1.31 12.13
C PRO A 927 -42.52 1.95 10.88
N GLY A 928 -43.81 1.67 10.64
CA GLY A 928 -44.56 2.16 9.47
C GLY A 928 -44.54 1.23 8.26
N GLN A 929 -43.72 0.16 8.24
CA GLN A 929 -43.79 -0.89 7.22
C GLN A 929 -44.92 -1.90 7.54
N PRO A 930 -45.47 -2.58 6.52
CA PRO A 930 -46.41 -3.69 6.75
C PRO A 930 -45.81 -4.73 7.70
N ASN A 931 -46.62 -5.22 8.64
CA ASN A 931 -46.24 -6.22 9.64
C ASN A 931 -45.12 -5.79 10.60
N SER A 932 -44.87 -4.47 10.75
CA SER A 932 -43.86 -3.99 11.69
C SER A 932 -44.33 -4.03 13.15
N PRO A 933 -43.50 -4.59 14.07
CA PRO A 933 -43.73 -4.48 15.52
C PRO A 933 -43.33 -3.10 16.09
N GLY A 934 -42.82 -2.19 15.26
CA GLY A 934 -42.18 -0.95 15.66
C GLY A 934 -40.67 -1.13 15.87
N ARG A 935 -40.09 -0.30 16.75
CA ARG A 935 -38.65 -0.34 17.07
C ARG A 935 -38.38 -1.47 18.06
N VAL A 936 -37.39 -2.30 17.77
CA VAL A 936 -37.05 -3.49 18.56
C VAL A 936 -35.56 -3.45 18.90
N LEU A 937 -35.24 -3.37 20.19
CA LEU A 937 -33.87 -3.28 20.68
C LEU A 937 -33.59 -4.38 21.69
N VAL A 938 -32.40 -4.96 21.61
CA VAL A 938 -31.86 -5.85 22.64
C VAL A 938 -30.66 -5.16 23.29
N THR A 939 -30.76 -4.86 24.57
CA THR A 939 -29.70 -4.22 25.33
C THR A 939 -29.00 -5.24 26.21
N LEU A 940 -27.68 -5.31 26.08
CA LEU A 940 -26.77 -6.07 26.91
C LEU A 940 -26.20 -5.13 28.00
N ASN A 941 -26.23 -5.60 29.25
CA ASN A 941 -25.68 -4.92 30.44
C ASN A 941 -26.09 -3.45 30.52
N PRO A 942 -27.41 -3.15 30.56
CA PRO A 942 -27.92 -1.77 30.52
C PRO A 942 -27.35 -0.91 31.66
N LEU A 943 -26.74 0.23 31.33
CA LEU A 943 -26.29 1.23 32.34
C LEU A 943 -27.48 1.86 33.08
N ARG A 944 -28.60 2.02 32.37
CA ARG A 944 -29.89 2.45 32.91
C ARG A 944 -30.98 1.50 32.46
N ARG A 945 -31.97 1.26 33.32
CA ARG A 945 -33.12 0.41 32.99
C ARG A 945 -33.88 0.99 31.78
N PRO A 946 -34.02 0.26 30.67
CA PRO A 946 -34.82 0.71 29.52
C PRO A 946 -36.32 0.68 29.83
N ASP A 947 -37.09 1.55 29.18
CA ASP A 947 -38.55 1.50 29.23
C ASP A 947 -39.13 0.44 28.27
N SER A 948 -40.42 0.10 28.42
CA SER A 948 -41.14 -0.81 27.50
C SER A 948 -40.48 -2.20 27.33
N ILE A 949 -40.04 -2.80 28.43
CA ILE A 949 -39.40 -4.12 28.46
C ILE A 949 -40.39 -5.20 28.03
N GLN A 950 -39.98 -6.07 27.12
CA GLN A 950 -40.73 -7.24 26.67
C GLN A 950 -40.21 -8.53 27.29
N CYS A 951 -38.89 -8.63 27.48
CA CYS A 951 -38.25 -9.79 28.07
C CYS A 951 -36.93 -9.37 28.75
N GLN A 952 -36.59 -10.02 29.86
CA GLN A 952 -35.30 -9.88 30.54
C GLN A 952 -34.76 -11.26 30.88
N ARG A 953 -33.48 -11.50 30.58
CA ARG A 953 -32.81 -12.77 30.85
C ARG A 953 -31.36 -12.55 31.22
N THR A 954 -30.81 -13.45 32.02
CA THR A 954 -29.38 -13.48 32.34
C THR A 954 -28.72 -14.63 31.59
N TYR A 955 -27.60 -14.33 30.93
CA TYR A 955 -26.74 -15.32 30.29
C TYR A 955 -25.37 -15.38 30.97
N TYR A 956 -24.71 -16.54 30.86
CA TYR A 956 -23.36 -16.75 31.35
C TYR A 956 -22.45 -17.01 30.16
N LEU A 957 -21.55 -16.08 29.86
CA LEU A 957 -20.68 -16.16 28.68
C LEU A 957 -19.26 -16.56 29.09
N PRO A 958 -18.59 -17.49 28.37
CA PRO A 958 -17.22 -17.86 28.68
C PRO A 958 -16.24 -16.69 28.60
N ILE A 959 -15.36 -16.58 29.59
CA ILE A 959 -14.27 -15.59 29.62
C ILE A 959 -13.02 -16.21 28.98
N ILE A 960 -12.46 -15.56 27.98
CA ILE A 960 -11.17 -15.93 27.41
C ILE A 960 -10.06 -15.29 28.25
N SER A 961 -9.18 -16.12 28.82
CA SER A 961 -8.11 -15.71 29.74
C SER A 961 -6.83 -16.47 29.44
N SER A 962 -5.70 -16.04 30.00
CA SER A 962 -4.47 -16.82 29.93
C SER A 962 -4.66 -18.25 30.46
N ALA A 963 -5.47 -18.45 31.51
CA ALA A 963 -5.74 -19.77 32.07
C ALA A 963 -6.55 -20.65 31.12
N SER A 964 -7.65 -20.13 30.57
CA SER A 964 -8.52 -20.90 29.67
C SER A 964 -7.81 -21.28 28.36
N VAL A 965 -7.00 -20.37 27.81
CA VAL A 965 -6.19 -20.61 26.61
C VAL A 965 -5.12 -21.69 26.87
N LYS A 966 -4.43 -21.66 28.02
CA LYS A 966 -3.50 -22.74 28.39
C LYS A 966 -4.22 -24.08 28.57
N ALA A 967 -5.37 -24.08 29.25
CA ALA A 967 -6.18 -25.28 29.47
C ALA A 967 -6.72 -25.85 28.15
N ALA A 968 -7.04 -25.00 27.18
CA ALA A 968 -7.53 -25.41 25.86
C ALA A 968 -6.57 -26.36 25.11
N ARG A 969 -5.25 -26.25 25.37
CA ARG A 969 -4.22 -27.14 24.80
C ARG A 969 -4.36 -28.58 25.28
N LYS A 970 -4.94 -28.78 26.46
CA LYS A 970 -5.11 -30.07 27.12
C LYS A 970 -6.50 -30.67 26.94
N LEU A 971 -7.39 -30.06 26.13
CA LEU A 971 -8.76 -30.52 25.96
C LEU A 971 -8.89 -31.94 25.39
N HIS A 972 -7.91 -32.38 24.58
CA HIS A 972 -7.88 -33.75 24.09
C HIS A 972 -7.86 -34.76 25.25
N LEU A 973 -7.09 -34.48 26.31
CA LEU A 973 -6.98 -35.33 27.49
C LEU A 973 -8.30 -35.45 28.28
N LEU A 974 -9.18 -34.43 28.23
CA LEU A 974 -10.49 -34.51 28.90
C LEU A 974 -11.42 -35.54 28.26
N ASN A 975 -11.29 -35.74 26.96
CA ASN A 975 -12.18 -36.56 26.16
C ASN A 975 -11.54 -37.89 25.74
N GLU A 976 -10.44 -38.30 26.36
CA GLU A 976 -9.84 -39.63 26.17
C GLU A 976 -10.55 -40.74 26.95
N ALA A 977 -11.20 -40.41 28.09
CA ALA A 977 -11.88 -41.40 28.94
C ALA A 977 -13.16 -41.96 28.31
N ASP A 978 -13.46 -43.24 28.54
CA ASP A 978 -14.48 -43.96 27.75
C ASP A 978 -15.94 -43.64 28.10
N ASN A 979 -16.28 -43.18 29.31
CA ASN A 979 -17.68 -43.12 29.77
C ASN A 979 -18.23 -41.71 30.05
N ILE A 980 -17.37 -40.69 30.19
CA ILE A 980 -17.78 -39.28 30.31
C ILE A 980 -17.03 -38.44 29.28
N SER A 981 -17.78 -37.65 28.50
CA SER A 981 -17.26 -36.69 27.55
C SER A 981 -17.77 -35.29 27.85
N PHE A 982 -17.03 -34.27 27.40
CA PHE A 982 -17.32 -32.86 27.58
C PHE A 982 -17.41 -32.19 26.22
N ALA A 983 -18.41 -31.33 26.03
CA ALA A 983 -18.58 -30.50 24.85
C ALA A 983 -19.13 -29.13 25.24
N GLY A 984 -18.64 -28.06 24.63
CA GLY A 984 -19.16 -26.73 24.90
C GLY A 984 -18.46 -25.65 24.09
N ALA A 985 -19.13 -24.52 23.91
CA ALA A 985 -18.55 -23.37 23.20
C ALA A 985 -17.25 -22.85 23.87
N TRP A 986 -17.09 -23.09 25.17
CA TRP A 986 -15.88 -22.76 25.95
C TRP A 986 -14.62 -23.50 25.48
N MET A 987 -14.75 -24.54 24.65
CA MET A 987 -13.61 -25.27 24.05
C MET A 987 -12.94 -24.52 22.88
N GLY A 988 -13.49 -23.40 22.45
CA GLY A 988 -12.92 -22.50 21.44
C GLY A 988 -13.16 -21.03 21.80
N TYR A 989 -13.44 -20.18 20.82
CA TYR A 989 -13.64 -18.73 21.04
C TYR A 989 -15.01 -18.36 21.62
N ALA A 990 -15.73 -19.31 22.22
CA ALA A 990 -17.06 -19.13 22.80
C ALA A 990 -18.19 -18.82 21.79
N PHE A 991 -18.02 -19.14 20.51
CA PHE A 991 -19.05 -18.98 19.49
C PHE A 991 -19.89 -20.25 19.27
N HIS A 992 -21.01 -20.12 18.55
CA HIS A 992 -21.89 -21.25 18.26
C HIS A 992 -21.21 -22.34 17.43
N GLU A 993 -20.32 -21.99 16.50
CA GLU A 993 -19.54 -22.97 15.76
C GLU A 993 -18.59 -23.77 16.66
N ASP A 994 -18.00 -23.16 17.70
CA ASP A 994 -17.15 -23.88 18.67
C ASP A 994 -18.00 -24.90 19.43
N GLY A 995 -19.18 -24.48 19.88
CA GLY A 995 -20.10 -25.36 20.59
C GLY A 995 -20.61 -26.51 19.71
N PHE A 996 -21.01 -26.21 18.47
CA PHE A 996 -21.51 -27.20 17.52
C PHE A 996 -20.41 -28.21 17.14
N SER A 997 -19.20 -27.72 16.82
CA SER A 997 -18.05 -28.57 16.51
C SER A 997 -17.66 -29.46 17.69
N ALA A 998 -17.69 -28.94 18.92
CA ALA A 998 -17.42 -29.72 20.12
C ALA A 998 -18.40 -30.88 20.32
N GLY A 999 -19.70 -30.64 20.11
CA GLY A 999 -20.72 -31.68 20.19
C GLY A 999 -20.57 -32.75 19.11
N LEU A 1000 -20.29 -32.35 17.87
CA LEU A 1000 -20.02 -33.29 16.77
C LEU A 1000 -18.76 -34.13 17.01
N ALA A 1001 -17.70 -33.55 17.57
CA ALA A 1001 -16.47 -34.28 17.88
C ALA A 1001 -16.71 -35.37 18.94
N VAL A 1002 -17.53 -35.09 19.95
CA VAL A 1002 -17.92 -36.09 20.95
C VAL A 1002 -18.81 -37.17 20.33
N ALA A 1003 -19.77 -36.81 19.48
CA ALA A 1003 -20.57 -37.80 18.75
C ALA A 1003 -19.67 -38.70 17.90
N LYS A 1004 -18.72 -38.13 17.13
CA LYS A 1004 -17.74 -38.90 16.34
C LYS A 1004 -16.93 -39.85 17.23
N LYS A 1005 -16.43 -39.38 18.38
CA LYS A 1005 -15.72 -40.23 19.35
C LYS A 1005 -16.56 -41.43 19.78
N ILE A 1006 -17.83 -41.24 20.12
CA ILE A 1006 -18.73 -42.33 20.51
C ILE A 1006 -18.86 -43.35 19.37
N LEU A 1007 -18.89 -42.90 18.11
CA LEU A 1007 -19.03 -43.76 16.94
C LEU A 1007 -17.74 -44.48 16.53
N THR A 1008 -16.59 -43.85 16.70
CA THR A 1008 -15.30 -44.34 16.14
C THR A 1008 -14.27 -44.71 17.20
N GLY A 1009 -14.59 -44.53 18.48
CA GLY A 1009 -13.66 -44.70 19.61
C GLY A 1009 -12.52 -43.67 19.64
N THR A 1010 -12.53 -42.68 18.75
CA THR A 1010 -11.40 -41.77 18.52
C THR A 1010 -11.84 -40.32 18.61
N TYR A 1011 -11.23 -39.57 19.52
CA TYR A 1011 -11.51 -38.15 19.71
C TYR A 1011 -10.50 -37.29 18.93
N GLU A 1012 -11.01 -36.43 18.06
CA GLU A 1012 -10.24 -35.36 17.43
C GLU A 1012 -10.57 -34.05 18.13
N ASN A 1013 -9.56 -33.36 18.65
CA ASN A 1013 -9.77 -32.09 19.34
C ASN A 1013 -10.28 -31.01 18.36
N PRO A 1014 -11.52 -30.51 18.53
CA PRO A 1014 -12.11 -29.55 17.60
C PRO A 1014 -11.71 -28.10 17.93
N THR A 1015 -10.81 -27.89 18.91
CA THR A 1015 -10.47 -26.53 19.35
C THR A 1015 -9.92 -25.68 18.21
N ARG A 1016 -10.45 -24.46 18.10
CA ARG A 1016 -10.00 -23.47 17.11
C ARG A 1016 -8.91 -22.55 17.66
N PHE A 1017 -8.50 -22.74 18.91
CA PHE A 1017 -7.31 -22.08 19.42
C PHE A 1017 -6.07 -22.70 18.79
N ARG A 1018 -5.43 -21.97 17.87
CA ARG A 1018 -4.13 -22.34 17.30
C ARG A 1018 -3.01 -21.72 18.11
N TYR A 1019 -1.86 -22.38 18.14
CA TYR A 1019 -0.69 -21.97 18.91
C TYR A 1019 0.60 -22.19 18.13
N GLY A 1020 1.61 -21.34 18.37
CA GLY A 1020 2.99 -21.63 17.96
C GLY A 1020 3.14 -21.86 16.45
N GLU A 1021 3.64 -23.04 16.06
CA GLU A 1021 3.92 -23.36 14.64
C GLU A 1021 2.66 -23.37 13.75
N ASP A 1022 1.49 -23.74 14.29
CA ASP A 1022 0.21 -23.75 13.53
C ASP A 1022 -0.21 -22.36 13.04
N LEU A 1023 0.28 -21.29 13.71
CA LEU A 1023 0.02 -19.90 13.35
C LEU A 1023 1.02 -19.38 12.31
N LYS A 1024 2.19 -20.01 12.18
CA LYS A 1024 3.25 -19.60 11.26
C LYS A 1024 2.92 -19.95 9.82
N GLU A 1025 2.33 -21.13 9.59
CA GLU A 1025 1.88 -21.58 8.26
C GLU A 1025 0.77 -20.70 7.68
N SER A 1026 0.05 -19.95 8.52
CA SER A 1026 -1.00 -19.01 8.12
C SER A 1026 -0.46 -17.70 7.51
N THR A 1027 0.83 -17.40 7.62
CA THR A 1027 1.38 -16.11 7.17
C THR A 1027 1.76 -16.14 5.68
N GLN A 1028 0.83 -15.68 4.83
CA GLN A 1028 1.09 -15.49 3.40
C GLN A 1028 2.17 -14.41 3.18
N PRO A 1029 3.08 -14.56 2.20
CA PRO A 1029 4.08 -13.54 1.89
C PRO A 1029 3.40 -12.24 1.45
N LEU A 1030 3.70 -11.15 2.16
CA LEU A 1030 3.12 -9.84 1.89
C LEU A 1030 3.46 -9.36 0.48
N SER A 1031 2.45 -8.88 -0.25
CA SER A 1031 2.63 -8.23 -1.55
C SER A 1031 3.52 -6.98 -1.43
N LEU A 1032 4.20 -6.60 -2.52
CA LEU A 1032 5.04 -5.40 -2.54
C LEU A 1032 4.27 -4.13 -2.13
N LYS A 1033 2.98 -4.05 -2.49
CA LYS A 1033 2.09 -2.94 -2.10
C LYS A 1033 1.97 -2.85 -0.57
N ILE A 1034 1.72 -3.98 0.09
CA ILE A 1034 1.56 -4.01 1.55
C ILE A 1034 2.90 -3.72 2.24
N ARG A 1035 4.03 -4.21 1.71
CA ARG A 1035 5.36 -3.89 2.25
C ARG A 1035 5.68 -2.40 2.20
N LEU A 1036 5.38 -1.73 1.08
CA LEU A 1036 5.56 -0.29 0.95
C LEU A 1036 4.65 0.50 1.89
N LEU A 1037 3.39 0.07 2.03
CA LEU A 1037 2.45 0.69 2.97
C LEU A 1037 2.92 0.53 4.43
N ARG A 1038 3.39 -0.66 4.80
CA ARG A 1038 3.99 -0.92 6.12
C ARG A 1038 5.22 -0.06 6.35
N LEU A 1039 6.10 0.12 5.36
CA LEU A 1039 7.25 1.02 5.48
C LEU A 1039 6.81 2.47 5.76
N ALA A 1040 5.77 2.96 5.06
CA ALA A 1040 5.23 4.29 5.28
C ALA A 1040 4.64 4.45 6.70
N ILE A 1041 3.81 3.50 7.14
CA ILE A 1041 3.23 3.49 8.49
C ILE A 1041 4.34 3.42 9.56
N GLY A 1042 5.33 2.55 9.37
CA GLY A 1042 6.46 2.40 10.29
C GLY A 1042 7.30 3.68 10.42
N THR A 1043 7.48 4.41 9.32
CA THR A 1043 8.18 5.71 9.31
C THR A 1043 7.41 6.76 10.14
N VAL A 1044 6.09 6.81 10.00
CA VAL A 1044 5.24 7.72 10.80
C VAL A 1044 5.28 7.33 12.28
N GLN A 1045 5.20 6.04 12.62
CA GLN A 1045 5.30 5.57 14.01
C GLN A 1045 6.65 5.93 14.64
N PHE A 1046 7.75 5.78 13.90
CA PHE A 1046 9.07 6.19 14.36
C PHE A 1046 9.12 7.69 14.67
N GLY A 1047 8.49 8.53 13.84
CA GLY A 1047 8.34 9.96 14.09
C GLY A 1047 7.54 10.26 15.36
N ILE A 1048 6.40 9.60 15.57
CA ILE A 1048 5.58 9.76 16.78
C ILE A 1048 6.37 9.35 18.03
N ALA A 1049 6.98 8.17 18.02
CA ALA A 1049 7.78 7.66 19.14
C ALA A 1049 8.95 8.60 19.48
N SER A 1050 9.63 9.15 18.47
CA SER A 1050 10.71 10.12 18.65
C SER A 1050 10.21 11.41 19.32
N MET A 1051 9.04 11.91 18.93
CA MET A 1051 8.44 13.10 19.54
C MET A 1051 8.02 12.85 20.99
N GLU A 1052 7.38 11.70 21.28
CA GLU A 1052 7.00 11.32 22.65
C GLU A 1052 8.22 11.15 23.54
N TRP A 1053 9.29 10.54 23.04
CA TRP A 1053 10.55 10.39 23.77
C TRP A 1053 11.19 11.76 24.08
N LEU A 1054 11.26 12.67 23.10
CA LEU A 1054 11.74 14.04 23.30
C LEU A 1054 10.88 14.81 24.32
N HIS A 1055 9.57 14.56 24.35
CA HIS A 1055 8.66 15.18 25.32
C HIS A 1055 8.92 14.68 26.74
N ARG A 1056 9.00 13.36 26.95
CA ARG A 1056 9.32 12.77 28.26
C ARG A 1056 10.69 13.22 28.78
N GLY A 1057 11.70 13.29 27.90
CA GLY A 1057 13.03 13.80 28.26
C GLY A 1057 13.06 15.29 28.66
N ARG A 1058 12.15 16.12 28.10
CA ARG A 1058 11.99 17.53 28.50
C ARG A 1058 11.20 17.71 29.80
N ILE A 1059 10.26 16.80 30.10
CA ILE A 1059 9.52 16.80 31.36
C ILE A 1059 10.41 16.33 32.51
N SER A 1060 11.22 15.29 32.31
CA SER A 1060 12.20 14.82 33.30
C SER A 1060 13.17 15.95 33.69
N LYS A 1061 13.71 16.68 32.71
CA LYS A 1061 14.59 17.85 32.94
C LYS A 1061 13.92 19.10 33.54
N LYS A 1062 12.59 19.08 33.69
CA LYS A 1062 11.83 20.15 34.37
C LYS A 1062 11.33 19.74 35.76
N LEU A 1063 11.43 18.45 36.08
CA LEU A 1063 11.07 17.86 37.37
C LEU A 1063 12.33 17.59 38.22
N ASP A 1064 13.49 17.41 37.59
CA ASP A 1064 14.82 17.66 38.16
C ASP A 1064 15.15 19.16 38.16
#